data_AF-A0A498HU02-F1
#
_entry.id   AF-A0A498HU02-F1
#
_cell.length_a   1.000
_cell.length_b   1.000
_cell.length_c   1.000
_cell.angle_alpha   90.00
_cell.angle_beta   90.00
_cell.angle_gamma   90.00
#
_symmetry.space_group_name_H-M   'P 1'
#
loop_
_entity.id
_entity.type
_entity.pdbx_description
1 polymer ?
#
loop_
_entity_poly.entity_id
_entity_poly.type
_entity_poly.pdbx_seq_one_letter_code
_entity_poly.pdbx_strand_id
1 'polypeptide(L)'
;MANPKSLSHPAAVVLALMMVAVSITSVDAAAVTFSVSSLGAKADGRTDSTQAFLSAWAKACASVNPAVIYVPAGRFLLRNAVFSGPCKNNAITFRIAGTLVAPSDYRVIGNADNWLFFQHVNGVTISGGVLDGKGTGLWGCKSSGQSCPSGATTLGFSNSNNIVVSGLVSLNSQMFHIVINGCHNVKMQGVKVIAAGNSPNTDGIHVQMSSGVTILNSKISTGDDCVSIGPGTTNLWIENVACGPGHGISIGSLGKDQQEAGVQNVTVKTVTFTGTQNGVRIKSWGRPSTGFARNILFQHVVMTNVQNPIVIDQHYCPNNKGCPGQVSGVKVSDVTYQDIHGTSATEVAVKFDCSSKYPCNRIRLQDVKLTYKNQAAEASCSHAGGTTAGTITAMGRKKTEESGASAKAKSTGKDASKDGKKEKISVSAMLASMDQKPDKPKKGASSSAKAKAAPNRQSYTDGIDLPSSDEEDEDVLEEGQQEVNVSNQQKRQESKPLDVSISDKEMKKRAQKDRLAAHAIEQAKKEALKDDHDAFTVVIGSRASVLDGEDGDANVKDITVENFSVSARGKELLKNASVKITHGKRYGLVGPNGMGKSTLLKLLAWRKIPVPKNIDVLLVEQEVVGDDRTALEAVVLANEELVKIRKEVADLQNSASADEKDSFDDDAGEKLSELYEKLQLMGSDSAEAQASKILAGLGFTQDMQGRPTKSFSGGWRMRISLARALFVQPTLLLLDEPTNHLDLRAVLWLEEYLCRWKKTLVVVSHDRDFLNTVCSEIIHLHDLKLHIYRGNFDDFETGYEQRRKEVNKKFEIYDKQMKAAKRSGSRVQQEKVKDKAKSAAAKEASKNKAKGKVDEDDAPAEAPRKWRDYSVEFHFPEPTELTPPLLQLVEVSFSYPNREDFRLSGVDVGIDMGTRVAIVGPNGAGKSTLLNLLAGDLVPSEGEVRRSQKLRIGRYSQHFVDLLTMGETPVQYLLRLHPDQEGLSKQEAVRAKLGKFGLPSHNHLTPIAKLSGGQKARVVFTSISMSRPHILLLDEPTNHLDMQSIDALADALDEFTGGVVLVSHDSRLISRVCENEERSEIWVVENGTVTPYPGTFEEYKEELQREIKEEVDD
;
A
#
# COMPACT_ATOMS: atom_id res chain seq x y z
N MET A 1 23.33 80.93 0.04
CA MET A 1 24.63 80.74 -0.64
C MET A 1 24.76 79.27 -1.03
N ALA A 2 25.38 78.98 -2.18
CA ALA A 2 25.83 77.66 -2.70
C ALA A 2 24.91 76.42 -2.56
N ASN A 3 24.47 75.92 -3.73
CA ASN A 3 23.84 74.61 -3.97
C ASN A 3 24.90 73.72 -4.70
N PRO A 4 25.02 72.40 -4.45
CA PRO A 4 24.56 71.40 -5.45
C PRO A 4 24.04 70.08 -4.83
N LYS A 5 22.94 69.46 -5.31
CA LYS A 5 22.73 68.56 -6.48
C LYS A 5 23.29 67.11 -6.44
N SER A 6 22.32 66.17 -6.39
CA SER A 6 22.15 64.91 -7.17
C SER A 6 22.99 63.62 -6.94
N LEU A 7 22.26 62.58 -6.54
CA LEU A 7 22.29 61.14 -6.90
C LEU A 7 23.52 60.54 -7.66
N SER A 8 24.04 59.40 -7.17
CA SER A 8 23.95 58.10 -7.90
C SER A 8 24.53 56.87 -7.15
N HIS A 9 23.82 55.73 -7.30
CA HIS A 9 24.31 54.33 -7.26
C HIS A 9 24.87 53.69 -5.97
N PRO A 10 24.16 52.67 -5.46
CA PRO A 10 24.75 51.48 -4.82
C PRO A 10 24.59 50.20 -5.70
N ALA A 11 24.59 50.33 -7.04
CA ALA A 11 24.49 49.18 -7.95
C ALA A 11 25.80 48.38 -8.12
N ALA A 12 26.95 48.97 -7.75
CA ALA A 12 28.27 48.39 -8.01
C ALA A 12 28.72 47.32 -7.00
N VAL A 13 28.27 47.39 -5.73
CA VAL A 13 28.70 46.45 -4.68
C VAL A 13 27.96 45.11 -4.79
N VAL A 14 26.68 45.13 -5.21
CA VAL A 14 25.88 43.91 -5.42
C VAL A 14 26.39 43.12 -6.63
N LEU A 15 26.88 43.80 -7.68
CA LEU A 15 27.39 43.13 -8.88
C LEU A 15 28.72 42.39 -8.64
N ALA A 16 29.59 42.93 -7.79
CA ALA A 16 30.86 42.27 -7.42
C ALA A 16 30.63 40.97 -6.62
N LEU A 17 29.66 40.97 -5.71
CA LEU A 17 29.25 39.76 -4.96
C LEU A 17 28.51 38.74 -5.85
N MET A 18 27.81 39.17 -6.90
CA MET A 18 27.20 38.26 -7.88
C MET A 18 28.20 37.66 -8.88
N MET A 19 29.36 38.28 -9.15
CA MET A 19 30.34 37.72 -10.10
C MET A 19 31.34 36.71 -9.50
N VAL A 20 31.52 36.67 -8.18
CA VAL A 20 32.33 35.61 -7.53
C VAL A 20 31.51 34.33 -7.27
N ALA A 21 30.18 34.43 -7.28
CA ALA A 21 29.26 33.30 -7.12
C ALA A 21 28.98 32.50 -8.41
N VAL A 22 29.71 32.77 -9.52
CA VAL A 22 29.53 32.08 -10.81
C VAL A 22 30.88 31.56 -11.34
N SER A 23 31.55 30.70 -10.55
CA SER A 23 32.66 29.84 -11.02
C SER A 23 32.93 28.63 -10.10
N ILE A 24 31.88 27.96 -9.63
CA ILE A 24 31.98 26.53 -9.27
C ILE A 24 30.95 25.78 -10.12
N THR A 25 31.27 25.63 -11.41
CA THR A 25 30.68 24.58 -12.22
C THR A 25 31.16 23.24 -11.66
N SER A 26 30.37 22.64 -10.78
CA SER A 26 30.53 21.22 -10.44
C SER A 26 30.37 20.42 -11.72
N VAL A 27 31.49 20.01 -12.32
CA VAL A 27 31.53 19.18 -13.51
C VAL A 27 30.89 17.85 -13.13
N ASP A 28 29.63 17.65 -13.51
CA ASP A 28 28.88 16.42 -13.26
C ASP A 28 29.56 15.27 -14.01
N ALA A 29 30.49 14.63 -13.33
CA ALA A 29 31.37 13.66 -13.93
C ALA A 29 30.60 12.36 -14.17
N ALA A 30 30.44 12.04 -15.45
CA ALA A 30 29.75 10.84 -15.91
C ALA A 30 30.26 9.58 -15.19
N ALA A 31 29.33 8.72 -14.76
CA ALA A 31 29.69 7.49 -14.08
C ALA A 31 30.55 6.59 -14.98
N VAL A 32 31.75 6.23 -14.51
CA VAL A 32 32.72 5.46 -15.28
C VAL A 32 32.33 3.98 -15.20
N THR A 33 32.11 3.36 -16.37
CA THR A 33 31.69 1.94 -16.42
C THR A 33 32.86 1.04 -16.73
N PHE A 34 33.12 0.07 -15.84
CA PHE A 34 34.14 -0.96 -15.98
C PHE A 34 33.44 -2.30 -16.23
N SER A 35 33.43 -2.76 -17.49
CA SER A 35 32.91 -4.08 -17.83
C SER A 35 33.94 -5.16 -17.51
N VAL A 36 33.57 -6.18 -16.75
CA VAL A 36 34.49 -7.27 -16.39
C VAL A 36 35.00 -8.04 -17.61
N SER A 37 34.18 -8.17 -18.67
CA SER A 37 34.60 -8.81 -19.92
C SER A 37 35.65 -8.00 -20.69
N SER A 38 35.61 -6.67 -20.62
CA SER A 38 36.67 -5.81 -21.18
C SER A 38 37.98 -5.86 -20.39
N LEU A 39 37.97 -6.51 -19.22
CA LEU A 39 39.12 -6.76 -18.35
C LEU A 39 39.51 -8.25 -18.33
N GLY A 40 39.01 -9.06 -19.28
CA GLY A 40 39.41 -10.45 -19.48
C GLY A 40 38.48 -11.52 -18.90
N ALA A 41 37.37 -11.15 -18.24
CA ALA A 41 36.42 -12.13 -17.73
C ALA A 41 35.70 -12.89 -18.86
N LYS A 42 35.72 -14.23 -18.82
CA LYS A 42 35.02 -15.07 -19.80
C LYS A 42 33.70 -15.61 -19.24
N ALA A 43 32.68 -15.60 -20.09
CA ALA A 43 31.31 -15.94 -19.73
C ALA A 43 30.97 -17.44 -19.87
N ASP A 44 31.97 -18.32 -19.71
CA ASP A 44 31.91 -19.77 -19.96
C ASP A 44 31.58 -20.62 -18.71
N GLY A 45 31.58 -20.02 -17.52
CA GLY A 45 31.43 -20.72 -16.23
C GLY A 45 32.55 -21.69 -15.88
N ARG A 46 33.70 -21.64 -16.57
CA ARG A 46 34.85 -22.56 -16.43
C ARG A 46 36.19 -21.83 -16.28
N THR A 47 36.39 -20.72 -16.96
CA THR A 47 37.59 -19.89 -16.85
C THR A 47 37.48 -18.99 -15.63
N ASP A 48 38.47 -19.08 -14.73
CA ASP A 48 38.59 -18.22 -13.56
C ASP A 48 38.66 -16.74 -13.97
N SER A 49 37.64 -15.98 -13.58
CA SER A 49 37.48 -14.57 -13.88
C SER A 49 37.82 -13.66 -12.69
N THR A 50 38.31 -14.20 -11.56
CA THR A 50 38.52 -13.44 -10.31
C THR A 50 39.42 -12.22 -10.52
N GLN A 51 40.52 -12.34 -11.27
CA GLN A 51 41.44 -11.22 -11.51
C GLN A 51 40.81 -10.07 -12.31
N ALA A 52 39.86 -10.36 -13.21
CA ALA A 52 39.13 -9.33 -13.94
C ALA A 52 38.17 -8.54 -13.02
N PHE A 53 37.55 -9.21 -12.05
CA PHE A 53 36.69 -8.58 -11.05
C PHE A 53 37.48 -7.74 -10.05
N LEU A 54 38.62 -8.25 -9.55
CA LEU A 54 39.53 -7.48 -8.70
C LEU A 54 40.11 -6.26 -9.43
N SER A 55 40.45 -6.40 -10.71
CA SER A 55 40.90 -5.30 -11.57
C SER A 55 39.80 -4.26 -11.81
N ALA A 56 38.55 -4.68 -11.97
CA ALA A 56 37.40 -3.78 -12.08
C ALA A 56 37.18 -3.02 -10.77
N TRP A 57 37.28 -3.70 -9.63
CA TRP A 57 37.19 -3.09 -8.30
C TRP A 57 38.28 -2.07 -8.06
N ALA A 58 39.55 -2.41 -8.29
CA ALA A 58 40.67 -1.49 -8.11
C ALA A 58 40.49 -0.18 -8.91
N LYS A 59 40.03 -0.28 -10.16
CA LYS A 59 39.71 0.88 -11.01
C LYS A 59 38.50 1.67 -10.50
N ALA A 60 37.43 1.01 -10.06
CA ALA A 60 36.23 1.66 -9.52
C ALA A 60 36.49 2.35 -8.17
N CYS A 61 37.29 1.73 -7.30
CA CYS A 61 37.67 2.18 -5.96
C CYS A 61 38.66 3.36 -6.00
N ALA A 62 39.57 3.38 -6.99
CA ALA A 62 40.49 4.49 -7.24
C ALA A 62 39.86 5.67 -8.01
N SER A 63 38.70 5.48 -8.64
CA SER A 63 37.97 6.55 -9.35
C SER A 63 37.57 7.68 -8.40
N VAL A 64 37.63 8.92 -8.88
CA VAL A 64 37.04 10.10 -8.20
C VAL A 64 35.57 10.33 -8.59
N ASN A 65 35.13 9.71 -9.68
CA ASN A 65 33.77 9.81 -10.20
C ASN A 65 32.98 8.55 -9.83
N PRO A 66 31.63 8.60 -9.71
CA PRO A 66 30.80 7.41 -9.51
C PRO A 66 31.16 6.30 -10.50
N ALA A 67 31.19 5.05 -10.07
CA ALA A 67 31.66 3.94 -10.90
C ALA A 67 30.65 2.80 -10.97
N VAL A 68 30.52 2.20 -12.15
CA VAL A 68 29.68 1.02 -12.38
C VAL A 68 30.56 -0.15 -12.79
N ILE A 69 30.64 -1.19 -11.97
CA ILE A 69 31.21 -2.48 -12.37
C ILE A 69 30.08 -3.28 -13.01
N TYR A 70 30.18 -3.50 -14.32
CA TYR A 70 29.16 -4.18 -15.09
C TYR A 70 29.57 -5.63 -15.38
N VAL A 71 28.72 -6.57 -14.95
CA VAL A 71 28.81 -7.99 -15.30
C VAL A 71 27.72 -8.28 -16.32
N PRO A 72 28.05 -8.56 -17.59
CA PRO A 72 27.06 -8.86 -18.62
C PRO A 72 26.38 -10.22 -18.39
N ALA A 73 25.38 -10.55 -19.22
CA ALA A 73 24.74 -11.86 -19.18
C ALA A 73 25.74 -12.99 -19.54
N GLY A 74 25.61 -14.15 -18.88
CA GLY A 74 26.53 -15.28 -18.99
C GLY A 74 26.88 -15.89 -17.64
N ARG A 75 27.73 -16.93 -17.61
CA ARG A 75 28.21 -17.57 -16.37
C ARG A 75 29.67 -17.22 -16.14
N PHE A 76 30.04 -16.72 -14.96
CA PHE A 76 31.42 -16.35 -14.63
C PHE A 76 31.90 -17.16 -13.43
N LEU A 77 32.96 -17.94 -13.60
CA LEU A 77 33.60 -18.65 -12.49
C LEU A 77 34.44 -17.67 -11.68
N LEU A 78 34.26 -17.64 -10.36
CA LEU A 78 35.08 -16.87 -9.43
C LEU A 78 35.53 -17.75 -8.26
N ARG A 79 36.82 -17.69 -7.91
CA ARG A 79 37.32 -18.12 -6.59
C ARG A 79 36.99 -17.06 -5.53
N ASN A 80 37.55 -17.19 -4.32
CA ASN A 80 37.49 -16.12 -3.29
C ASN A 80 37.92 -14.77 -3.90
N ALA A 81 37.11 -13.73 -3.65
CA ALA A 81 37.30 -12.38 -4.13
C ALA A 81 37.04 -11.38 -2.99
N VAL A 82 38.07 -10.62 -2.62
CA VAL A 82 38.02 -9.62 -1.54
C VAL A 82 38.08 -8.21 -2.12
N PHE A 83 37.03 -7.44 -1.86
CA PHE A 83 36.81 -6.07 -2.29
C PHE A 83 37.03 -5.12 -1.12
N SER A 84 38.29 -4.78 -0.87
CA SER A 84 38.70 -3.88 0.22
C SER A 84 38.52 -2.40 -0.14
N GLY A 85 38.03 -1.62 0.82
CA GLY A 85 38.23 -0.17 0.90
C GLY A 85 39.31 0.21 1.92
N PRO A 86 39.39 1.49 2.36
CA PRO A 86 38.54 2.60 1.95
C PRO A 86 38.80 3.03 0.50
N CYS A 87 37.73 3.30 -0.23
CA CYS A 87 37.81 3.79 -1.62
C CYS A 87 37.85 5.31 -1.67
N LYS A 88 38.44 5.86 -2.75
CA LYS A 88 38.28 7.29 -3.11
C LYS A 88 36.86 7.59 -3.58
N ASN A 89 36.19 6.55 -4.08
CA ASN A 89 34.82 6.58 -4.56
C ASN A 89 33.83 6.10 -3.48
N ASN A 90 32.80 6.90 -3.22
CA ASN A 90 31.68 6.54 -2.32
C ASN A 90 30.38 6.26 -3.10
N ALA A 91 30.46 5.93 -4.39
CA ALA A 91 29.31 5.65 -5.25
C ALA A 91 29.66 4.55 -6.28
N ILE A 92 29.91 3.33 -5.79
CA ILE A 92 30.25 2.16 -6.62
C ILE A 92 29.03 1.26 -6.78
N THR A 93 28.64 0.96 -8.03
CA THR A 93 27.54 0.05 -8.34
C THR A 93 28.04 -1.21 -9.03
N PHE A 94 27.92 -2.37 -8.38
CA PHE A 94 27.96 -3.68 -9.04
C PHE A 94 26.61 -3.94 -9.69
N ARG A 95 26.57 -3.92 -11.03
CA ARG A 95 25.37 -4.28 -11.81
C ARG A 95 25.59 -5.63 -12.46
N ILE A 96 24.89 -6.65 -11.97
CA ILE A 96 25.06 -8.04 -12.39
C ILE A 96 23.85 -8.45 -13.24
N ALA A 97 24.10 -8.72 -14.53
CA ALA A 97 23.10 -9.27 -15.45
C ALA A 97 23.26 -10.79 -15.67
N GLY A 98 24.41 -11.35 -15.29
CA GLY A 98 24.74 -12.78 -15.42
C GLY A 98 24.64 -13.56 -14.10
N THR A 99 25.26 -14.74 -14.11
CA THR A 99 25.42 -15.63 -12.95
C THR A 99 26.89 -15.70 -12.56
N LEU A 100 27.23 -15.41 -11.31
CA LEU A 100 28.52 -15.73 -10.72
C LEU A 100 28.44 -17.14 -10.13
N VAL A 101 29.45 -17.97 -10.37
CA VAL A 101 29.47 -19.38 -9.96
C VAL A 101 30.75 -19.66 -9.19
N ALA A 102 30.62 -20.30 -8.04
CA ALA A 102 31.75 -20.81 -7.26
C ALA A 102 32.36 -22.05 -7.93
N PRO A 103 33.60 -22.45 -7.59
CA PRO A 103 34.19 -23.69 -8.09
C PRO A 103 33.34 -24.90 -7.70
N SER A 104 33.21 -25.87 -8.62
CA SER A 104 32.45 -27.11 -8.35
C SER A 104 33.09 -27.97 -7.27
N ASP A 105 34.43 -27.95 -7.16
CA ASP A 105 35.12 -28.47 -5.98
C ASP A 105 34.95 -27.46 -4.82
N TYR A 106 34.17 -27.88 -3.83
CA TYR A 106 33.87 -27.08 -2.65
C TYR A 106 35.12 -26.75 -1.82
N ARG A 107 36.19 -27.56 -1.91
CA ARG A 107 37.44 -27.38 -1.14
C ARG A 107 38.20 -26.11 -1.56
N VAL A 108 38.04 -25.66 -2.81
CA VAL A 108 38.75 -24.48 -3.36
C VAL A 108 38.41 -23.18 -2.63
N ILE A 109 37.18 -23.03 -2.13
CA ILE A 109 36.76 -21.87 -1.33
C ILE A 109 36.36 -22.24 0.11
N GLY A 110 36.29 -23.53 0.44
CA GLY A 110 35.72 -24.02 1.70
C GLY A 110 36.40 -23.55 2.99
N ASN A 111 37.63 -23.04 2.92
CA ASN A 111 38.37 -22.49 4.07
C ASN A 111 38.59 -20.96 3.96
N ALA A 112 37.88 -20.27 3.06
CA ALA A 112 38.11 -18.84 2.78
C ALA A 112 37.23 -17.89 3.61
N ASP A 113 36.42 -18.41 4.54
CA ASP A 113 35.34 -17.79 5.33
C ASP A 113 34.21 -17.13 4.52
N ASN A 114 34.55 -16.38 3.48
CA ASN A 114 33.65 -15.70 2.55
C ASN A 114 34.11 -15.98 1.11
N TRP A 115 33.16 -16.02 0.17
CA TRP A 115 33.43 -16.15 -1.25
C TRP A 115 33.56 -14.76 -1.90
N LEU A 116 32.54 -13.93 -1.78
CA LEU A 116 32.56 -12.52 -2.19
C LEU A 116 32.54 -11.64 -0.94
N PHE A 117 33.65 -10.99 -0.61
CA PHE A 117 33.80 -10.26 0.65
C PHE A 117 34.07 -8.77 0.41
N PHE A 118 33.28 -7.90 1.03
CA PHE A 118 33.42 -6.46 1.00
C PHE A 118 33.80 -5.95 2.39
N GLN A 119 34.93 -5.25 2.51
CA GLN A 119 35.41 -4.76 3.80
C GLN A 119 35.81 -3.29 3.76
N HIS A 120 35.42 -2.53 4.79
CA HIS A 120 35.73 -1.10 4.91
C HIS A 120 35.27 -0.25 3.71
N VAL A 121 34.15 -0.61 3.08
CA VAL A 121 33.59 0.09 1.91
C VAL A 121 32.48 1.06 2.31
N ASN A 122 32.27 2.11 1.51
CA ASN A 122 31.23 3.10 1.72
C ASN A 122 30.47 3.38 0.42
N GLY A 123 29.14 3.35 0.45
CA GLY A 123 28.32 3.69 -0.73
C GLY A 123 28.40 2.67 -1.87
N VAL A 124 28.33 1.37 -1.53
CA VAL A 124 28.34 0.27 -2.50
C VAL A 124 26.92 -0.24 -2.74
N THR A 125 26.53 -0.34 -4.01
CA THR A 125 25.24 -0.92 -4.44
C THR A 125 25.48 -2.20 -5.25
N ILE A 126 24.86 -3.31 -4.88
CA ILE A 126 24.77 -4.54 -5.69
C ILE A 126 23.35 -4.63 -6.26
N SER A 127 23.25 -4.77 -7.58
CA SER A 127 21.98 -4.75 -8.31
C SER A 127 21.87 -5.91 -9.30
N GLY A 128 20.86 -6.76 -9.09
CA GLY A 128 20.54 -7.91 -9.94
C GLY A 128 21.51 -9.10 -9.81
N GLY A 129 21.28 -10.10 -10.66
CA GLY A 129 22.16 -11.23 -10.85
C GLY A 129 21.90 -12.43 -9.95
N VAL A 130 22.62 -13.52 -10.23
CA VAL A 130 22.56 -14.78 -9.50
C VAL A 130 23.95 -15.14 -8.98
N LEU A 131 24.05 -15.51 -7.70
CA LEU A 131 25.25 -16.06 -7.07
C LEU A 131 25.00 -17.54 -6.79
N ASP A 132 25.75 -18.45 -7.42
CA ASP A 132 25.64 -19.91 -7.23
C ASP A 132 26.87 -20.41 -6.45
N GLY A 133 26.70 -20.59 -5.13
CA GLY A 133 27.77 -20.92 -4.18
C GLY A 133 28.23 -22.38 -4.17
N LYS A 134 27.61 -23.26 -4.96
CA LYS A 134 27.96 -24.70 -5.07
C LYS A 134 28.07 -25.47 -3.74
N GLY A 135 27.23 -25.13 -2.77
CA GLY A 135 27.22 -25.74 -1.44
C GLY A 135 26.92 -27.25 -1.38
N THR A 136 26.24 -27.81 -2.38
CA THR A 136 25.73 -29.20 -2.35
C THR A 136 26.80 -30.26 -2.08
N GLY A 137 28.00 -30.13 -2.67
CA GLY A 137 29.10 -31.06 -2.42
C GLY A 137 29.62 -31.01 -0.98
N LEU A 138 29.70 -29.81 -0.39
CA LEU A 138 30.10 -29.66 1.01
C LEU A 138 29.02 -30.19 1.96
N TRP A 139 27.75 -29.99 1.66
CA TRP A 139 26.65 -30.52 2.46
C TRP A 139 26.68 -32.06 2.48
N GLY A 140 26.92 -32.70 1.32
CA GLY A 140 27.10 -34.15 1.23
C GLY A 140 28.27 -34.65 2.10
N CYS A 141 29.42 -33.99 2.03
CA CYS A 141 30.59 -34.27 2.89
C CYS A 141 30.23 -34.14 4.39
N LYS A 142 29.58 -33.04 4.79
CA LYS A 142 29.17 -32.82 6.19
C LYS A 142 28.16 -33.87 6.67
N SER A 143 27.30 -34.37 5.78
CA SER A 143 26.33 -35.44 6.07
C SER A 143 26.94 -36.83 6.17
N SER A 144 28.07 -37.11 5.49
CA SER A 144 28.78 -38.40 5.59
C SER A 144 29.70 -38.51 6.81
N GLY A 145 29.77 -37.48 7.66
CA GLY A 145 30.60 -37.47 8.88
C GLY A 145 32.11 -37.39 8.61
N GLN A 146 32.52 -37.09 7.38
CA GLN A 146 33.92 -36.93 6.99
C GLN A 146 34.51 -35.61 7.50
N SER A 147 35.85 -35.49 7.47
CA SER A 147 36.53 -34.23 7.75
C SER A 147 36.34 -33.26 6.57
N CYS A 148 35.54 -32.22 6.77
CA CYS A 148 35.12 -31.29 5.73
C CYS A 148 35.50 -29.84 6.08
N PRO A 149 35.76 -28.99 5.08
CA PRO A 149 35.95 -27.54 5.27
C PRO A 149 34.78 -26.87 6.03
N SER A 150 35.06 -25.74 6.69
CA SER A 150 34.03 -24.95 7.39
C SER A 150 32.91 -24.49 6.45
N GLY A 151 33.29 -24.08 5.24
CA GLY A 151 32.44 -23.58 4.17
C GLY A 151 32.50 -22.06 4.06
N ALA A 152 32.46 -21.53 2.83
CA ALA A 152 32.42 -20.08 2.59
C ALA A 152 30.99 -19.50 2.65
N THR A 153 30.87 -18.34 3.28
CA THR A 153 29.71 -17.44 3.14
C THR A 153 29.64 -16.90 1.72
N THR A 154 28.47 -16.88 1.07
CA THR A 154 28.37 -16.44 -0.34
C THR A 154 28.68 -14.95 -0.53
N LEU A 155 28.13 -14.07 0.33
CA LEU A 155 28.34 -12.62 0.26
C LEU A 155 28.52 -12.04 1.67
N GLY A 156 29.67 -11.45 1.98
CA GLY A 156 29.94 -10.83 3.28
C GLY A 156 30.22 -9.33 3.16
N PHE A 157 29.68 -8.54 4.09
CA PHE A 157 30.04 -7.14 4.32
C PHE A 157 30.58 -6.97 5.75
N SER A 158 31.74 -6.32 5.87
CA SER A 158 32.41 -6.04 7.15
C SER A 158 32.75 -4.55 7.28
N ASN A 159 32.48 -3.94 8.44
CA ASN A 159 32.89 -2.58 8.80
C ASN A 159 32.56 -1.52 7.74
N SER A 160 31.39 -1.63 7.10
CA SER A 160 31.04 -0.92 5.87
C SER A 160 29.75 -0.10 5.99
N ASN A 161 29.64 0.98 5.22
CA ASN A 161 28.57 1.97 5.39
C ASN A 161 27.79 2.22 4.09
N ASN A 162 26.50 2.57 4.19
CA ASN A 162 25.64 2.96 3.07
C ASN A 162 25.60 1.87 1.97
N ILE A 163 25.23 0.65 2.36
CA ILE A 163 25.23 -0.53 1.47
C ILE A 163 23.81 -0.80 0.96
N VAL A 164 23.67 -1.06 -0.34
CA VAL A 164 22.37 -1.41 -0.94
C VAL A 164 22.50 -2.72 -1.72
N VAL A 165 21.63 -3.69 -1.46
CA VAL A 165 21.52 -4.95 -2.21
C VAL A 165 20.10 -5.07 -2.75
N SER A 166 19.94 -5.11 -4.07
CA SER A 166 18.63 -5.06 -4.73
C SER A 166 18.46 -6.11 -5.82
N GLY A 167 17.42 -6.95 -5.72
CA GLY A 167 17.06 -7.93 -6.74
C GLY A 167 18.08 -9.08 -6.93
N LEU A 168 18.92 -9.34 -5.92
CA LEU A 168 19.95 -10.37 -5.94
C LEU A 168 19.35 -11.75 -5.64
N VAL A 169 19.75 -12.78 -6.39
CA VAL A 169 19.45 -14.18 -6.08
C VAL A 169 20.72 -14.87 -5.56
N SER A 170 20.65 -15.54 -4.42
CA SER A 170 21.75 -16.31 -3.82
C SER A 170 21.32 -17.78 -3.68
N LEU A 171 22.04 -18.67 -4.37
CA LEU A 171 21.75 -20.09 -4.51
C LEU A 171 22.83 -20.93 -3.83
N ASN A 172 22.40 -21.95 -3.08
CA ASN A 172 23.24 -23.02 -2.54
C ASN A 172 24.57 -22.53 -1.90
N SER A 173 24.51 -21.75 -0.82
CA SER A 173 25.73 -21.33 -0.13
C SER A 173 26.40 -22.49 0.62
N GLN A 174 27.72 -22.47 0.77
CA GLN A 174 28.44 -23.48 1.56
C GLN A 174 28.23 -23.30 3.08
N MET A 175 27.97 -22.06 3.50
CA MET A 175 27.62 -21.67 4.87
C MET A 175 26.51 -20.60 4.78
N PHE A 176 26.71 -19.41 5.35
CA PHE A 176 25.72 -18.33 5.31
C PHE A 176 25.57 -17.72 3.90
N HIS A 177 24.35 -17.39 3.49
CA HIS A 177 24.13 -16.77 2.18
C HIS A 177 24.58 -15.31 2.14
N ILE A 178 24.19 -14.49 3.12
CA ILE A 178 24.62 -13.10 3.24
C ILE A 178 24.94 -12.74 4.70
N VAL A 179 26.10 -12.14 4.96
CA VAL A 179 26.54 -11.67 6.29
C VAL A 179 26.74 -10.16 6.29
N ILE A 180 26.17 -9.47 7.26
CA ILE A 180 26.33 -8.03 7.51
C ILE A 180 26.93 -7.86 8.92
N ASN A 181 28.21 -7.49 9.00
CA ASN A 181 28.95 -7.37 10.26
C ASN A 181 29.56 -5.96 10.41
N GLY A 182 29.39 -5.29 11.56
CA GLY A 182 30.01 -3.98 11.81
C GLY A 182 29.52 -2.84 10.90
N CYS A 183 28.37 -3.00 10.22
CA CYS A 183 27.93 -2.13 9.14
C CYS A 183 26.86 -1.11 9.56
N HIS A 184 26.82 0.05 8.90
CA HIS A 184 25.82 1.10 9.16
C HIS A 184 25.03 1.48 7.90
N ASN A 185 23.72 1.68 8.05
CA ASN A 185 22.80 2.05 6.96
C ASN A 185 22.86 1.05 5.78
N VAL A 186 22.31 -0.14 6.00
CA VAL A 186 22.29 -1.24 5.01
C VAL A 186 20.86 -1.53 4.58
N LYS A 187 20.58 -1.50 3.27
CA LYS A 187 19.25 -1.79 2.70
C LYS A 187 19.30 -2.99 1.76
N MET A 188 18.50 -4.01 2.05
CA MET A 188 18.34 -5.22 1.25
C MET A 188 16.90 -5.30 0.77
N GLN A 189 16.67 -5.41 -0.54
CA GLN A 189 15.33 -5.34 -1.12
C GLN A 189 15.16 -6.34 -2.28
N GLY A 190 14.10 -7.15 -2.24
CA GLY A 190 13.83 -8.11 -3.32
C GLY A 190 14.85 -9.24 -3.41
N VAL A 191 15.52 -9.57 -2.29
CA VAL A 191 16.55 -10.62 -2.24
C VAL A 191 15.87 -11.99 -2.22
N LYS A 192 16.41 -12.94 -2.98
CA LYS A 192 15.96 -14.33 -3.01
C LYS A 192 17.10 -15.25 -2.56
N VAL A 193 16.93 -15.91 -1.42
CA VAL A 193 17.85 -16.94 -0.91
C VAL A 193 17.21 -18.31 -1.11
N ILE A 194 17.94 -19.22 -1.74
CA ILE A 194 17.45 -20.57 -2.06
C ILE A 194 18.56 -21.60 -1.79
N ALA A 195 18.35 -22.44 -0.79
CA ALA A 195 19.08 -23.67 -0.51
C ALA A 195 18.09 -24.79 -0.15
N ALA A 196 18.58 -26.03 -0.04
CA ALA A 196 17.76 -27.16 0.36
C ALA A 196 17.34 -27.04 1.85
N GLY A 197 16.13 -27.47 2.21
CA GLY A 197 15.64 -27.38 3.59
C GLY A 197 16.40 -28.22 4.63
N ASN A 198 17.37 -29.02 4.18
CA ASN A 198 18.27 -29.83 5.00
C ASN A 198 19.76 -29.40 4.88
N SER A 199 20.07 -28.24 4.29
CA SER A 199 21.45 -27.77 4.16
C SER A 199 22.04 -27.38 5.53
N PRO A 200 23.17 -27.98 5.96
CA PRO A 200 23.69 -27.79 7.32
C PRO A 200 24.38 -26.44 7.51
N ASN A 201 24.02 -25.72 8.58
CA ASN A 201 24.59 -24.43 9.00
C ASN A 201 24.50 -23.33 7.93
N THR A 202 23.38 -23.27 7.21
CA THR A 202 23.14 -22.26 6.16
C THR A 202 22.09 -21.24 6.62
N ASP A 203 22.52 -20.16 7.27
CA ASP A 203 21.66 -19.01 7.53
C ASP A 203 21.41 -18.21 6.24
N GLY A 204 20.24 -17.59 6.12
CA GLY A 204 19.88 -16.78 4.97
C GLY A 204 20.53 -15.39 4.99
N ILE A 205 20.17 -14.56 5.96
CA ILE A 205 20.79 -13.25 6.20
C ILE A 205 21.21 -13.16 7.66
N HIS A 206 22.52 -13.08 7.91
CA HIS A 206 23.08 -12.87 9.24
C HIS A 206 23.41 -11.39 9.46
N VAL A 207 22.98 -10.82 10.58
CA VAL A 207 23.26 -9.42 10.96
C VAL A 207 23.88 -9.38 12.35
N GLN A 208 25.06 -8.77 12.48
CA GLN A 208 25.79 -8.65 13.76
C GLN A 208 26.51 -7.29 13.84
N MET A 209 26.69 -6.73 15.04
CA MET A 209 27.42 -5.47 15.30
C MET A 209 27.02 -4.28 14.38
N SER A 210 25.81 -4.29 13.84
CA SER A 210 25.39 -3.39 12.75
C SER A 210 24.22 -2.50 13.15
N SER A 211 24.12 -1.30 12.57
CA SER A 211 23.06 -0.33 12.88
C SER A 211 22.31 0.17 11.65
N GLY A 212 20.98 0.26 11.74
CA GLY A 212 20.16 0.78 10.64
C GLY A 212 20.15 -0.17 9.45
N VAL A 213 19.82 -1.44 9.71
CA VAL A 213 19.73 -2.49 8.68
C VAL A 213 18.25 -2.69 8.33
N THR A 214 17.93 -2.75 7.04
CA THR A 214 16.55 -2.84 6.53
C THR A 214 16.43 -3.94 5.48
N ILE A 215 15.58 -4.93 5.70
CA ILE A 215 15.34 -6.10 4.83
C ILE A 215 13.89 -6.07 4.37
N LEU A 216 13.64 -5.94 3.06
CA LEU A 216 12.31 -5.73 2.48
C LEU A 216 11.98 -6.73 1.36
N ASN A 217 10.72 -7.12 1.24
CA ASN A 217 10.15 -7.79 0.06
C ASN A 217 10.96 -9.02 -0.40
N SER A 218 11.46 -9.83 0.54
CA SER A 218 12.47 -10.87 0.29
C SER A 218 11.94 -12.27 0.54
N LYS A 219 12.44 -13.28 -0.19
CA LYS A 219 12.07 -14.70 -0.02
C LYS A 219 13.30 -15.51 0.36
N ILE A 220 13.23 -16.23 1.47
CA ILE A 220 14.35 -16.95 2.06
C ILE A 220 13.92 -18.39 2.36
N SER A 221 14.57 -19.34 1.70
CA SER A 221 14.38 -20.78 1.87
C SER A 221 15.75 -21.42 2.08
N THR A 222 15.98 -22.00 3.26
CA THR A 222 17.32 -22.47 3.67
C THR A 222 17.21 -23.52 4.80
N GLY A 223 18.28 -24.23 5.13
CA GLY A 223 18.26 -25.26 6.18
C GLY A 223 18.26 -24.73 7.63
N ASP A 224 18.81 -23.54 7.88
CA ASP A 224 18.95 -22.94 9.22
C ASP A 224 18.13 -21.62 9.35
N ASP A 225 18.57 -20.64 10.14
CA ASP A 225 17.82 -19.40 10.39
C ASP A 225 17.70 -18.56 9.09
N CYS A 226 16.46 -18.22 8.70
CA CYS A 226 16.19 -17.35 7.55
C CYS A 226 16.83 -15.96 7.75
N VAL A 227 16.66 -15.39 8.94
CA VAL A 227 17.39 -14.21 9.38
C VAL A 227 17.89 -14.46 10.81
N SER A 228 19.21 -14.43 10.98
CA SER A 228 19.89 -14.60 12.26
C SER A 228 20.47 -13.26 12.73
N ILE A 229 20.18 -12.89 13.97
CA ILE A 229 20.46 -11.57 14.53
C ILE A 229 21.40 -11.73 15.72
N GLY A 230 22.69 -11.49 15.48
CA GLY A 230 23.75 -11.55 16.48
C GLY A 230 23.87 -10.28 17.34
N PRO A 231 24.74 -10.33 18.37
CA PRO A 231 24.94 -9.23 19.32
C PRO A 231 25.42 -7.94 18.65
N GLY A 232 25.16 -6.81 19.33
CA GLY A 232 25.47 -5.46 18.85
C GLY A 232 24.58 -4.94 17.72
N THR A 233 23.57 -5.70 17.30
CA THR A 233 22.63 -5.26 16.26
C THR A 233 21.62 -4.24 16.80
N THR A 234 21.48 -3.10 16.12
CA THR A 234 20.58 -2.02 16.53
C THR A 234 19.77 -1.47 15.36
N ASN A 235 18.52 -1.06 15.60
CA ASN A 235 17.66 -0.44 14.56
C ASN A 235 17.53 -1.34 13.31
N LEU A 236 17.07 -2.58 13.50
CA LEU A 236 16.86 -3.55 12.43
C LEU A 236 15.37 -3.59 12.04
N TRP A 237 15.07 -3.40 10.76
CA TRP A 237 13.72 -3.46 10.20
C TRP A 237 13.61 -4.61 9.19
N ILE A 238 12.67 -5.53 9.41
CA ILE A 238 12.38 -6.65 8.51
C ILE A 238 10.90 -6.55 8.13
N GLU A 239 10.58 -6.42 6.85
CA GLU A 239 9.20 -6.28 6.39
C GLU A 239 8.90 -6.98 5.06
N ASN A 240 7.72 -7.62 4.98
CA ASN A 240 7.25 -8.38 3.83
C ASN A 240 8.26 -9.48 3.42
N VAL A 241 8.54 -10.39 4.34
CA VAL A 241 9.49 -11.49 4.14
C VAL A 241 8.77 -12.83 4.20
N ALA A 242 9.02 -13.68 3.20
CA ALA A 242 8.58 -15.08 3.20
C ALA A 242 9.75 -15.98 3.60
N CYS A 243 9.61 -16.69 4.72
CA CYS A 243 10.61 -17.59 5.28
C CYS A 243 10.09 -19.04 5.29
N GLY A 244 10.84 -19.96 4.69
CA GLY A 244 10.49 -21.39 4.75
C GLY A 244 10.97 -22.21 3.55
N PRO A 245 11.39 -23.48 3.75
CA PRO A 245 11.65 -24.13 5.05
C PRO A 245 12.87 -23.50 5.78
N GLY A 246 13.18 -23.98 7.00
CA GLY A 246 14.31 -23.54 7.81
C GLY A 246 14.00 -23.39 9.31
N HIS A 247 14.85 -22.69 10.06
CA HIS A 247 14.69 -22.45 11.51
C HIS A 247 13.92 -21.17 11.87
N GLY A 248 13.52 -20.33 10.92
CA GLY A 248 12.74 -19.10 11.20
C GLY A 248 13.58 -17.83 11.33
N ILE A 249 13.12 -16.84 12.09
CA ILE A 249 13.89 -15.64 12.44
C ILE A 249 14.33 -15.74 13.89
N SER A 250 15.64 -15.69 14.13
CA SER A 250 16.24 -15.89 15.45
C SER A 250 17.13 -14.74 15.89
N ILE A 251 16.90 -14.25 17.10
CA ILE A 251 17.81 -13.36 17.82
C ILE A 251 18.71 -14.20 18.73
N GLY A 252 20.01 -14.12 18.53
CA GLY A 252 21.05 -14.88 19.24
C GLY A 252 21.72 -15.97 18.39
N SER A 253 22.56 -16.82 18.98
CA SER A 253 22.69 -17.09 20.42
C SER A 253 23.46 -16.01 21.19
N LEU A 254 22.75 -15.25 22.02
CA LEU A 254 23.32 -14.20 22.87
C LEU A 254 24.01 -14.77 24.12
N GLY A 255 24.94 -14.03 24.70
CA GLY A 255 25.72 -14.38 25.88
C GLY A 255 26.88 -15.32 25.58
N LYS A 256 27.67 -15.05 24.53
CA LYS A 256 28.76 -15.91 24.05
C LYS A 256 30.06 -15.95 24.89
N ASP A 257 30.55 -14.95 25.61
CA ASP A 257 30.25 -13.51 25.50
C ASP A 257 29.95 -12.93 26.90
N GLN A 258 30.88 -13.03 27.87
CA GLN A 258 30.67 -12.45 29.22
C GLN A 258 30.49 -10.93 29.17
N GLN A 259 31.28 -10.27 28.32
CA GLN A 259 31.07 -8.89 27.90
C GLN A 259 30.58 -8.89 26.46
N GLU A 260 29.31 -8.58 26.24
CA GLU A 260 28.68 -8.69 24.92
C GLU A 260 27.72 -7.51 24.69
N ALA A 261 27.74 -6.95 23.48
CA ALA A 261 26.82 -5.88 23.10
C ALA A 261 25.40 -6.42 22.89
N GLY A 262 24.41 -5.78 23.53
CA GLY A 262 23.01 -6.18 23.39
C GLY A 262 22.41 -5.90 22.01
N VAL A 263 21.26 -6.52 21.75
CA VAL A 263 20.40 -6.28 20.59
C VAL A 263 19.26 -5.35 20.99
N GLN A 264 18.95 -4.34 20.18
CA GLN A 264 17.86 -3.42 20.48
C GLN A 264 17.18 -2.78 19.28
N ASN A 265 15.90 -2.43 19.44
CA ASN A 265 15.08 -1.78 18.42
C ASN A 265 15.02 -2.62 17.13
N VAL A 266 14.44 -3.82 17.26
CA VAL A 266 14.24 -4.76 16.16
C VAL A 266 12.75 -4.83 15.86
N THR A 267 12.36 -4.51 14.62
CA THR A 267 11.00 -4.62 14.14
C THR A 267 10.92 -5.67 13.04
N VAL A 268 10.03 -6.64 13.21
CA VAL A 268 9.72 -7.70 12.25
C VAL A 268 8.23 -7.63 11.96
N LYS A 269 7.87 -7.22 10.74
CA LYS A 269 6.50 -6.90 10.36
C LYS A 269 6.09 -7.61 9.09
N THR A 270 4.85 -8.11 8.99
CA THR A 270 4.34 -8.73 7.75
C THR A 270 5.26 -9.87 7.28
N VAL A 271 5.41 -10.92 8.10
CA VAL A 271 6.29 -12.06 7.80
C VAL A 271 5.48 -13.35 7.76
N THR A 272 5.70 -14.15 6.71
CA THR A 272 5.07 -15.45 6.56
C THR A 272 6.10 -16.56 6.78
N PHE A 273 5.82 -17.45 7.73
CA PHE A 273 6.60 -18.65 8.01
C PHE A 273 5.88 -19.89 7.48
N THR A 274 6.56 -20.71 6.69
CA THR A 274 5.96 -21.92 6.10
C THR A 274 6.85 -23.14 6.31
N GLY A 275 6.37 -24.12 7.09
CA GLY A 275 7.08 -25.38 7.32
C GLY A 275 8.43 -25.22 8.03
N THR A 276 8.57 -24.19 8.87
CA THR A 276 9.81 -23.92 9.63
C THR A 276 9.81 -24.61 11.00
N GLN A 277 11.00 -24.90 11.52
CA GLN A 277 11.16 -25.44 12.88
C GLN A 277 10.85 -24.41 13.96
N ASN A 278 11.11 -23.12 13.71
CA ASN A 278 10.67 -22.03 14.59
C ASN A 278 10.07 -20.89 13.75
N GLY A 279 9.25 -20.06 14.36
CA GLY A 279 8.77 -18.81 13.77
C GLY A 279 9.68 -17.66 14.18
N VAL A 280 9.36 -17.05 15.32
CA VAL A 280 10.12 -15.96 15.94
C VAL A 280 10.76 -16.44 17.25
N ARG A 281 12.10 -16.42 17.31
CA ARG A 281 12.89 -17.02 18.39
C ARG A 281 13.87 -16.03 19.00
N ILE A 282 14.01 -16.02 20.33
CA ILE A 282 15.11 -15.39 21.05
C ILE A 282 15.85 -16.48 21.82
N LYS A 283 17.15 -16.68 21.56
CA LYS A 283 17.99 -17.72 22.16
C LYS A 283 19.21 -17.10 22.86
N SER A 284 19.45 -17.45 24.12
CA SER A 284 20.63 -17.00 24.89
C SER A 284 21.23 -18.11 25.74
N TRP A 285 22.56 -18.19 25.75
CA TRP A 285 23.32 -19.21 26.48
C TRP A 285 23.08 -19.15 27.99
N GLY A 286 22.96 -20.32 28.62
CA GLY A 286 22.89 -20.51 30.08
C GLY A 286 24.22 -20.21 30.80
N ARG A 287 24.66 -18.95 30.78
CA ARG A 287 25.85 -18.45 31.48
C ARG A 287 25.80 -16.94 31.75
N PRO A 288 26.66 -16.40 32.65
CA PRO A 288 26.73 -14.97 32.91
C PRO A 288 27.18 -14.17 31.69
N SER A 289 26.47 -13.07 31.41
CA SER A 289 26.77 -12.12 30.35
C SER A 289 26.24 -10.73 30.74
N THR A 290 26.78 -9.66 30.15
CA THR A 290 26.22 -8.30 30.20
C THR A 290 25.26 -7.99 29.05
N GLY A 291 25.08 -8.92 28.10
CA GLY A 291 24.20 -8.77 26.94
C GLY A 291 22.72 -8.58 27.30
N PHE A 292 21.95 -8.07 26.34
CA PHE A 292 20.51 -7.86 26.49
C PHE A 292 19.79 -7.95 25.13
N ALA A 293 18.48 -8.14 25.15
CA ALA A 293 17.59 -8.06 24.00
C ALA A 293 16.38 -7.18 24.40
N ARG A 294 16.23 -5.99 23.81
CA ARG A 294 15.18 -5.04 24.23
C ARG A 294 14.50 -4.25 23.12
N ASN A 295 13.26 -3.84 23.35
CA ASN A 295 12.45 -3.08 22.40
C ASN A 295 12.35 -3.82 21.06
N ILE A 296 11.67 -4.97 21.09
CA ILE A 296 11.53 -5.88 19.95
C ILE A 296 10.04 -5.99 19.62
N LEU A 297 9.68 -5.78 18.36
CA LEU A 297 8.31 -5.86 17.86
C LEU A 297 8.19 -6.92 16.78
N PHE A 298 7.32 -7.90 17.01
CA PHE A 298 6.85 -8.86 16.01
C PHE A 298 5.38 -8.55 15.70
N GLN A 299 5.06 -8.16 14.47
CA GLN A 299 3.73 -7.66 14.08
C GLN A 299 3.23 -8.28 12.76
N HIS A 300 1.95 -8.64 12.66
CA HIS A 300 1.35 -9.21 11.44
C HIS A 300 2.12 -10.45 10.94
N VAL A 301 2.26 -11.47 11.78
CA VAL A 301 3.06 -12.67 11.48
C VAL A 301 2.16 -13.86 11.20
N VAL A 302 2.29 -14.44 10.00
CA VAL A 302 1.51 -15.60 9.55
C VAL A 302 2.33 -16.87 9.73
N MET A 303 1.81 -17.83 10.49
CA MET A 303 2.46 -19.12 10.76
C MET A 303 1.73 -20.24 10.01
N THR A 304 2.43 -21.01 9.17
CA THR A 304 1.87 -22.16 8.45
C THR A 304 2.67 -23.41 8.77
N ASN A 305 2.10 -24.31 9.58
CA ASN A 305 2.70 -25.57 10.02
C ASN A 305 4.11 -25.40 10.63
N VAL A 306 4.25 -24.45 11.56
CA VAL A 306 5.54 -24.11 12.20
C VAL A 306 5.70 -24.89 13.49
N GLN A 307 6.84 -25.56 13.72
CA GLN A 307 6.98 -26.45 14.89
C GLN A 307 7.00 -25.69 16.22
N ASN A 308 7.81 -24.62 16.33
CA ASN A 308 7.89 -23.77 17.53
C ASN A 308 7.64 -22.30 17.15
N PRO A 309 6.37 -21.87 16.97
CA PRO A 309 6.02 -20.55 16.45
C PRO A 309 6.62 -19.36 17.21
N ILE A 310 6.52 -19.35 18.54
CA ILE A 310 7.02 -18.25 19.38
C ILE A 310 7.88 -18.83 20.50
N VAL A 311 9.17 -18.48 20.53
CA VAL A 311 10.13 -19.02 21.50
C VAL A 311 10.99 -17.93 22.14
N ILE A 312 11.11 -17.96 23.47
CA ILE A 312 12.23 -17.37 24.19
C ILE A 312 12.89 -18.51 24.97
N ASP A 313 14.17 -18.77 24.70
CA ASP A 313 14.97 -19.81 25.36
C ASP A 313 16.22 -19.18 25.98
N GLN A 314 16.20 -19.02 27.30
CA GLN A 314 17.35 -18.55 28.08
C GLN A 314 18.17 -19.67 28.73
N HIS A 315 17.87 -20.92 28.42
CA HIS A 315 18.65 -22.09 28.87
C HIS A 315 19.36 -22.79 27.71
N TYR A 316 19.39 -22.16 26.53
CA TYR A 316 20.02 -22.67 25.31
C TYR A 316 21.44 -23.17 25.57
N CYS A 317 21.63 -24.48 25.44
CA CYS A 317 22.91 -25.14 25.69
C CYS A 317 23.12 -26.34 24.74
N PRO A 318 23.51 -26.09 23.47
CA PRO A 318 23.75 -27.17 22.52
C PRO A 318 24.87 -28.09 23.02
N ASN A 319 24.58 -29.40 23.04
CA ASN A 319 25.50 -30.47 23.44
C ASN A 319 25.99 -30.44 24.91
N ASN A 320 25.37 -29.66 25.82
CA ASN A 320 25.82 -29.49 27.20
C ASN A 320 27.29 -29.01 27.38
N LYS A 321 27.87 -28.38 26.34
CA LYS A 321 29.23 -27.82 26.39
C LYS A 321 29.19 -26.31 26.58
N GLY A 322 30.06 -25.77 27.44
CA GLY A 322 30.20 -24.32 27.63
C GLY A 322 29.13 -23.63 28.49
N CYS A 323 28.15 -24.38 29.03
CA CYS A 323 27.13 -23.87 29.95
C CYS A 323 27.24 -24.61 31.29
N PRO A 324 27.81 -23.99 32.34
CA PRO A 324 28.16 -24.67 33.60
C PRO A 324 26.94 -24.91 34.53
N GLY A 325 25.78 -25.29 33.98
CA GLY A 325 24.52 -25.38 34.72
C GLY A 325 24.04 -24.04 35.29
N GLN A 326 24.53 -22.92 34.74
CA GLN A 326 24.24 -21.58 35.24
C GLN A 326 23.05 -20.95 34.50
N VAL A 327 22.38 -20.05 35.20
CA VAL A 327 21.24 -19.29 34.67
C VAL A 327 21.77 -18.15 33.78
N SER A 328 21.16 -17.92 32.61
CA SER A 328 21.63 -16.89 31.68
C SER A 328 21.63 -15.49 32.29
N GLY A 329 22.71 -14.74 32.01
CA GLY A 329 22.85 -13.33 32.36
C GLY A 329 22.20 -12.36 31.38
N VAL A 330 21.77 -12.83 30.20
CA VAL A 330 21.18 -11.98 29.17
C VAL A 330 19.81 -11.46 29.64
N LYS A 331 19.59 -10.15 29.54
CA LYS A 331 18.32 -9.53 29.96
C LYS A 331 17.37 -9.36 28.77
N VAL A 332 16.20 -9.97 28.82
CA VAL A 332 15.14 -9.80 27.80
C VAL A 332 14.05 -8.88 28.34
N SER A 333 13.75 -7.78 27.65
CA SER A 333 12.63 -6.90 28.02
C SER A 333 11.94 -6.22 26.84
N ASP A 334 10.72 -5.73 27.05
CA ASP A 334 10.00 -4.91 26.06
C ASP A 334 9.85 -5.61 24.70
N VAL A 335 9.37 -6.86 24.75
CA VAL A 335 9.12 -7.69 23.56
C VAL A 335 7.62 -7.73 23.32
N THR A 336 7.17 -7.20 22.18
CA THR A 336 5.76 -7.17 21.78
C THR A 336 5.52 -8.12 20.62
N TYR A 337 4.56 -9.01 20.79
CA TYR A 337 4.01 -9.89 19.76
C TYR A 337 2.57 -9.44 19.49
N GLN A 338 2.27 -9.00 18.27
CA GLN A 338 0.98 -8.40 17.92
C GLN A 338 0.46 -8.97 16.59
N ASP A 339 -0.79 -9.43 16.55
CA ASP A 339 -1.40 -10.05 15.36
C ASP A 339 -0.50 -11.16 14.78
N ILE A 340 -0.38 -12.26 15.52
CA ILE A 340 0.36 -13.45 15.09
C ILE A 340 -0.62 -14.60 14.99
N HIS A 341 -0.88 -15.10 13.78
CA HIS A 341 -1.96 -16.04 13.55
C HIS A 341 -1.57 -17.21 12.62
N GLY A 342 -2.28 -18.34 12.77
CA GLY A 342 -2.15 -19.51 11.89
C GLY A 342 -2.01 -20.84 12.62
N THR A 343 -1.14 -21.71 12.10
CA THR A 343 -1.02 -23.13 12.52
C THR A 343 0.37 -23.48 13.05
N SER A 344 0.37 -24.19 14.18
CA SER A 344 1.54 -24.83 14.79
C SER A 344 1.58 -26.32 14.43
N ALA A 345 2.79 -26.87 14.26
CA ALA A 345 3.00 -28.31 14.09
C ALA A 345 3.19 -29.04 15.44
N THR A 346 3.29 -28.32 16.55
CA THR A 346 3.32 -28.87 17.92
C THR A 346 2.23 -28.26 18.79
N GLU A 347 1.89 -28.94 19.88
CA GLU A 347 0.84 -28.55 20.83
C GLU A 347 1.18 -27.25 21.57
N VAL A 348 2.43 -27.08 22.01
CA VAL A 348 2.90 -25.86 22.70
C VAL A 348 3.43 -24.85 21.68
N ALA A 349 2.57 -23.92 21.24
CA ALA A 349 2.92 -22.94 20.22
C ALA A 349 3.71 -21.73 20.76
N VAL A 350 3.56 -21.41 22.05
CA VAL A 350 4.26 -20.31 22.72
C VAL A 350 5.08 -20.88 23.87
N LYS A 351 6.41 -20.74 23.81
CA LYS A 351 7.32 -21.21 24.86
C LYS A 351 8.24 -20.08 25.32
N PHE A 352 8.02 -19.57 26.52
CA PHE A 352 8.92 -18.64 27.19
C PHE A 352 9.61 -19.36 28.35
N ASP A 353 10.88 -19.73 28.18
CA ASP A 353 11.69 -20.31 29.24
C ASP A 353 12.79 -19.32 29.64
N CYS A 354 12.48 -18.49 30.63
CA CYS A 354 13.30 -17.35 31.02
C CYS A 354 14.16 -17.63 32.27
N SER A 355 15.22 -16.83 32.39
CA SER A 355 16.21 -16.87 33.46
C SER A 355 15.57 -16.58 34.82
N SER A 356 15.69 -17.49 35.78
CA SER A 356 15.20 -17.27 37.16
C SER A 356 15.93 -16.14 37.90
N LYS A 357 17.14 -15.78 37.43
CA LYS A 357 17.97 -14.69 37.96
C LYS A 357 17.69 -13.36 37.27
N TYR A 358 17.33 -13.38 35.99
CA TYR A 358 16.96 -12.23 35.18
C TYR A 358 15.68 -12.52 34.38
N PRO A 359 14.50 -12.54 35.04
CA PRO A 359 13.22 -12.81 34.40
C PRO A 359 13.00 -11.95 33.15
N CYS A 360 12.28 -12.50 32.16
CA CYS A 360 11.85 -11.70 31.02
C CYS A 360 10.77 -10.71 31.48
N ASN A 361 10.90 -9.42 31.13
CA ASN A 361 10.03 -8.37 31.68
C ASN A 361 9.33 -7.56 30.58
N ARG A 362 8.06 -7.19 30.82
CA ARG A 362 7.24 -6.39 29.89
C ARG A 362 7.10 -7.06 28.52
N ILE A 363 6.89 -8.37 28.51
CA ILE A 363 6.40 -9.07 27.30
C ILE A 363 4.95 -8.64 27.07
N ARG A 364 4.56 -8.41 25.81
CA ARG A 364 3.17 -8.11 25.43
C ARG A 364 2.71 -9.10 24.36
N LEU A 365 1.59 -9.75 24.61
CA LEU A 365 0.91 -10.63 23.66
C LEU A 365 -0.42 -9.97 23.27
N GLN A 366 -0.59 -9.62 22.00
CA GLN A 366 -1.79 -8.99 21.47
C GLN A 366 -2.28 -9.76 20.24
N ASP A 367 -3.53 -10.23 20.26
CA ASP A 367 -4.15 -10.96 19.13
C ASP A 367 -3.31 -12.13 18.58
N VAL A 368 -2.71 -12.92 19.47
CA VAL A 368 -1.95 -14.14 19.11
C VAL A 368 -2.92 -15.33 19.00
N LYS A 369 -3.14 -15.82 17.78
CA LYS A 369 -4.16 -16.85 17.43
C LYS A 369 -3.51 -18.03 16.70
N LEU A 370 -2.86 -18.89 17.47
CA LEU A 370 -2.18 -20.09 16.96
C LEU A 370 -2.98 -21.35 17.27
N THR A 371 -3.11 -22.23 16.27
CA THR A 371 -3.89 -23.46 16.37
C THR A 371 -3.03 -24.71 16.15
N TYR A 372 -3.33 -25.79 16.87
CA TYR A 372 -2.73 -27.11 16.70
C TYR A 372 -3.85 -28.12 16.46
N LYS A 373 -3.81 -28.86 15.34
CA LYS A 373 -4.86 -29.83 14.96
C LYS A 373 -6.29 -29.28 15.06
N ASN A 374 -6.49 -28.02 14.65
CA ASN A 374 -7.73 -27.24 14.72
C ASN A 374 -8.26 -26.97 16.15
N GLN A 375 -7.43 -27.14 17.18
CA GLN A 375 -7.67 -26.67 18.55
C GLN A 375 -6.78 -25.47 18.85
N ALA A 376 -7.09 -24.69 19.89
CA ALA A 376 -6.19 -23.62 20.35
C ALA A 376 -4.88 -24.25 20.85
N ALA A 377 -3.74 -23.73 20.41
CA ALA A 377 -2.44 -24.24 20.84
C ALA A 377 -2.07 -23.74 22.24
N GLU A 378 -1.30 -24.53 22.99
CA GLU A 378 -0.90 -24.26 24.36
C GLU A 378 0.25 -23.25 24.47
N ALA A 379 0.38 -22.65 25.66
CA ALA A 379 1.45 -21.74 26.03
C ALA A 379 2.13 -22.20 27.33
N SER A 380 3.47 -22.17 27.35
CA SER A 380 4.30 -22.54 28.50
C SER A 380 5.24 -21.39 28.86
N CYS A 381 5.13 -20.88 30.08
CA CYS A 381 5.86 -19.70 30.55
C CYS A 381 6.57 -19.97 31.88
N SER A 382 7.90 -19.80 31.91
CA SER A 382 8.76 -19.83 33.10
C SER A 382 9.43 -18.47 33.26
N HIS A 383 9.38 -17.89 34.46
CA HIS A 383 10.01 -16.59 34.81
C HIS A 383 9.77 -15.45 33.80
N ALA A 384 8.56 -15.36 33.24
CA ALA A 384 8.19 -14.37 32.23
C ALA A 384 7.05 -13.47 32.75
N GLY A 385 7.30 -12.17 32.85
CA GLY A 385 6.32 -11.16 33.26
C GLY A 385 5.86 -10.30 32.07
N GLY A 386 4.54 -10.20 31.88
CA GLY A 386 3.95 -9.53 30.72
C GLY A 386 2.45 -9.31 30.82
N THR A 387 1.85 -8.80 29.74
CA THR A 387 0.40 -8.60 29.59
C THR A 387 -0.15 -9.26 28.33
N THR A 388 -1.42 -9.67 28.39
CA THR A 388 -2.18 -10.29 27.28
C THR A 388 -3.42 -9.47 26.97
N ALA A 389 -3.72 -9.22 25.70
CA ALA A 389 -4.96 -8.57 25.25
C ALA A 389 -5.45 -9.12 23.90
N GLY A 390 -6.76 -9.03 23.64
CA GLY A 390 -7.40 -9.56 22.43
C GLY A 390 -8.12 -10.89 22.64
N THR A 391 -8.87 -11.34 21.63
CA THR A 391 -9.79 -12.49 21.74
C THR A 391 -9.07 -13.81 21.51
N ILE A 392 -9.08 -14.68 22.53
CA ILE A 392 -8.66 -16.09 22.42
C ILE A 392 -9.92 -16.94 22.18
N THR A 393 -10.07 -17.51 20.99
CA THR A 393 -11.23 -18.35 20.64
C THR A 393 -10.77 -19.71 20.10
N ALA A 394 -11.24 -20.79 20.73
CA ALA A 394 -11.04 -22.15 20.26
C ALA A 394 -12.28 -22.62 19.46
N MET A 395 -12.09 -23.10 18.23
CA MET A 395 -13.19 -23.65 17.43
C MET A 395 -13.50 -25.09 17.87
N GLY A 396 -14.51 -25.23 18.74
CA GLY A 396 -15.02 -26.53 19.16
C GLY A 396 -16.01 -27.12 18.16
N ARG A 397 -15.62 -28.19 17.45
CA ARG A 397 -16.56 -28.99 16.63
C ARG A 397 -17.74 -29.49 17.49
N LYS A 398 -18.96 -29.07 17.17
CA LYS A 398 -20.17 -29.81 17.57
C LYS A 398 -20.13 -31.19 16.90
N LYS A 399 -20.39 -32.24 17.67
CA LYS A 399 -20.67 -33.57 17.12
C LYS A 399 -22.03 -33.53 16.44
N THR A 400 -22.12 -34.09 15.23
CA THR A 400 -23.39 -34.54 14.66
C THR A 400 -23.92 -35.71 15.48
N GLU A 401 -25.23 -35.70 15.75
CA GLU A 401 -25.94 -36.87 16.22
C GLU A 401 -26.23 -37.77 15.03
N GLU A 402 -25.93 -39.06 15.14
CA GLU A 402 -26.49 -40.08 14.28
C GLU A 402 -27.18 -41.12 15.15
N SER A 403 -28.44 -41.41 14.82
CA SER A 403 -29.30 -42.32 15.56
C SER A 403 -29.00 -43.78 15.17
N GLY A 404 -28.58 -44.59 16.14
CA GLY A 404 -28.35 -46.03 15.98
C GLY A 404 -28.67 -46.77 17.28
N ALA A 405 -29.55 -47.77 17.23
CA ALA A 405 -30.31 -48.22 18.40
C ALA A 405 -29.70 -49.40 19.21
N SER A 406 -30.23 -49.57 20.43
CA SER A 406 -30.21 -50.78 21.29
C SER A 406 -28.91 -51.01 22.11
N ALA A 407 -28.90 -51.22 23.43
CA ALA A 407 -29.82 -52.06 24.22
C ALA A 407 -29.82 -51.76 25.75
N LYS A 408 -30.80 -52.34 26.46
CA LYS A 408 -31.18 -52.19 27.89
C LYS A 408 -30.12 -52.62 28.94
N ALA A 409 -30.03 -51.88 30.06
CA ALA A 409 -30.27 -52.31 31.47
C ALA A 409 -29.80 -51.23 32.47
N LYS A 410 -30.65 -50.69 33.37
CA LYS A 410 -30.81 -51.06 34.81
C LYS A 410 -29.49 -51.28 35.59
N SER A 411 -29.27 -50.76 36.80
CA SER A 411 -30.08 -49.88 37.69
C SER A 411 -29.28 -49.52 38.97
N THR A 412 -29.58 -48.38 39.63
CA THR A 412 -29.40 -48.06 41.10
C THR A 412 -28.02 -48.26 41.76
N GLY A 413 -27.48 -47.34 42.58
CA GLY A 413 -27.90 -46.00 43.01
C GLY A 413 -27.15 -45.53 44.29
N LYS A 414 -27.39 -44.27 44.70
CA LYS A 414 -27.14 -43.63 46.02
C LYS A 414 -25.73 -43.17 46.49
N ASP A 415 -25.78 -41.92 47.00
CA ASP A 415 -25.15 -41.33 48.20
C ASP A 415 -23.65 -40.93 48.25
N ALA A 416 -23.42 -39.63 47.96
CA ALA A 416 -22.82 -38.59 48.84
C ALA A 416 -21.33 -38.60 49.29
N SER A 417 -20.63 -37.52 48.86
CA SER A 417 -19.36 -36.96 49.39
C SER A 417 -18.08 -37.80 49.14
N LYS A 418 -16.88 -37.23 49.00
CA LYS A 418 -16.39 -35.89 49.40
C LYS A 418 -15.31 -35.40 48.41
N ASP A 419 -15.37 -34.14 47.98
CA ASP A 419 -14.46 -33.56 46.98
C ASP A 419 -13.04 -33.31 47.51
N GLY A 420 -12.06 -33.36 46.60
CA GLY A 420 -10.64 -33.09 46.83
C GLY A 420 -9.92 -32.77 45.51
N LYS A 421 -10.51 -31.88 44.71
CA LYS A 421 -10.08 -31.58 43.32
C LYS A 421 -8.73 -30.86 43.27
N LYS A 422 -7.87 -31.35 42.37
CA LYS A 422 -6.86 -30.51 41.69
C LYS A 422 -7.56 -29.84 40.50
N GLU A 423 -7.66 -28.52 40.50
CA GLU A 423 -8.33 -27.81 39.41
C GLU A 423 -7.42 -27.56 38.20
N LYS A 424 -8.07 -27.57 37.02
CA LYS A 424 -7.50 -27.17 35.73
C LYS A 424 -7.85 -25.70 35.51
N ILE A 425 -6.90 -24.90 35.02
CA ILE A 425 -7.11 -23.46 34.83
C ILE A 425 -6.63 -23.06 33.42
N SER A 426 -7.44 -22.26 32.71
CA SER A 426 -7.09 -21.66 31.42
C SER A 426 -6.37 -20.33 31.59
N VAL A 427 -5.85 -19.76 30.49
CA VAL A 427 -4.88 -18.65 30.46
C VAL A 427 -5.39 -17.31 31.05
N SER A 428 -6.64 -17.22 31.51
CA SER A 428 -7.27 -15.96 31.98
C SER A 428 -7.10 -15.61 33.47
N ALA A 429 -6.40 -16.42 34.28
CA ALA A 429 -6.44 -16.30 35.76
C ALA A 429 -5.07 -16.04 36.45
N MET A 430 -4.25 -15.10 35.95
CA MET A 430 -2.88 -14.84 36.47
C MET A 430 -2.69 -13.55 37.32
N LEU A 431 -3.74 -12.78 37.62
CA LEU A 431 -3.58 -11.42 38.19
C LEU A 431 -3.76 -11.27 39.73
N ALA A 432 -3.86 -12.37 40.49
CA ALA A 432 -4.25 -12.32 41.91
C ALA A 432 -3.28 -13.02 42.89
N SER A 433 -1.97 -12.81 42.77
CA SER A 433 -1.00 -13.20 43.82
C SER A 433 0.36 -12.49 43.74
N MET A 434 0.40 -11.16 43.90
CA MET A 434 1.66 -10.40 43.97
C MET A 434 1.63 -9.29 45.01
N ASP A 435 1.55 -9.65 46.29
CA ASP A 435 2.04 -8.77 47.37
C ASP A 435 2.43 -9.55 48.63
N GLN A 436 3.74 -9.78 48.81
CA GLN A 436 4.43 -9.75 50.10
C GLN A 436 5.95 -9.87 49.93
N LYS A 437 6.69 -9.09 50.72
CA LYS A 437 8.16 -9.02 50.74
C LYS A 437 8.73 -9.85 51.92
N PRO A 438 10.06 -10.06 51.99
CA PRO A 438 10.60 -11.36 52.37
C PRO A 438 11.09 -11.42 53.82
N ASP A 439 11.32 -12.65 54.28
CA ASP A 439 12.25 -12.87 55.39
C ASP A 439 13.28 -13.99 55.13
N LYS A 440 14.40 -13.85 55.84
CA LYS A 440 15.65 -14.63 55.79
C LYS A 440 16.16 -14.71 57.25
N PRO A 441 17.22 -15.45 57.64
CA PRO A 441 17.96 -16.50 56.92
C PRO A 441 18.48 -17.70 57.80
N LYS A 442 19.25 -18.60 57.16
CA LYS A 442 20.59 -19.13 57.59
C LYS A 442 20.76 -20.38 58.50
N LYS A 443 21.87 -21.07 58.19
CA LYS A 443 22.65 -22.13 58.92
C LYS A 443 22.05 -23.56 58.91
N GLY A 444 22.83 -24.64 58.68
CA GLY A 444 24.22 -24.72 58.18
C GLY A 444 24.91 -26.10 58.28
N ALA A 445 25.83 -26.37 57.34
CA ALA A 445 27.04 -27.23 57.41
C ALA A 445 26.99 -28.79 57.61
N SER A 446 28.05 -29.45 57.08
CA SER A 446 28.51 -30.87 57.21
C SER A 446 27.63 -31.96 56.53
N SER A 447 28.05 -32.69 55.48
CA SER A 447 29.16 -33.69 55.28
C SER A 447 28.89 -35.06 55.93
N SER A 448 29.14 -36.24 55.32
CA SER A 448 29.58 -36.64 53.96
C SER A 448 29.62 -38.18 53.85
N ALA A 449 29.31 -38.80 52.70
CA ALA A 449 29.64 -40.21 52.39
C ALA A 449 29.75 -40.47 50.87
N LYS A 450 30.55 -41.46 50.43
CA LYS A 450 30.94 -41.73 49.01
C LYS A 450 30.38 -43.05 48.46
N ALA A 451 30.05 -43.07 47.16
CA ALA A 451 30.38 -44.14 46.19
C ALA A 451 30.14 -43.61 44.75
N LYS A 452 31.21 -43.29 43.99
CA LYS A 452 31.84 -44.07 42.88
C LYS A 452 31.08 -44.00 41.54
N ALA A 453 31.83 -43.79 40.43
CA ALA A 453 31.30 -43.26 39.17
C ALA A 453 32.06 -43.73 37.92
N ALA A 454 31.38 -43.60 36.76
CA ALA A 454 31.93 -43.40 35.40
C ALA A 454 32.76 -44.59 34.81
N PRO A 455 33.17 -44.58 33.51
CA PRO A 455 33.04 -43.53 32.46
C PRO A 455 32.52 -44.05 31.09
N ASN A 456 32.62 -43.35 29.96
CA ASN A 456 32.30 -41.97 29.54
C ASN A 456 32.66 -41.90 28.02
N ARG A 457 31.86 -41.24 27.17
CA ARG A 457 32.26 -40.92 25.78
C ARG A 457 32.03 -39.44 25.49
N GLN A 458 33.12 -38.70 25.32
CA GLN A 458 33.11 -37.28 24.99
C GLN A 458 33.23 -37.07 23.48
N SER A 459 32.52 -36.08 22.93
CA SER A 459 32.89 -35.47 21.65
C SER A 459 33.62 -34.16 21.91
N TYR A 460 34.51 -33.75 21.01
CA TYR A 460 35.44 -32.64 21.22
C TYR A 460 35.49 -31.74 19.98
N THR A 461 35.55 -30.43 20.19
CA THR A 461 35.89 -29.41 19.17
C THR A 461 36.41 -28.17 19.89
N ASP A 462 37.74 -28.02 19.97
CA ASP A 462 38.44 -26.75 20.20
C ASP A 462 39.95 -26.96 19.92
N GLY A 463 40.54 -26.13 19.06
CA GLY A 463 42.01 -25.99 18.91
C GLY A 463 42.68 -26.75 17.75
N ILE A 464 43.65 -26.08 17.12
CA ILE A 464 44.42 -26.49 15.93
C ILE A 464 45.80 -27.03 16.35
N ASP A 465 46.29 -28.14 15.76
CA ASP A 465 47.69 -28.31 15.34
C ASP A 465 47.90 -29.48 14.33
N LEU A 466 49.05 -29.52 13.64
CA LEU A 466 49.42 -30.50 12.57
C LEU A 466 50.30 -31.69 13.12
N PRO A 467 50.83 -32.63 12.30
CA PRO A 467 50.13 -33.75 11.65
C PRO A 467 50.83 -35.13 11.86
N SER A 468 50.14 -36.28 11.69
CA SER A 468 50.78 -37.55 11.28
C SER A 468 49.81 -38.64 10.79
N SER A 469 50.08 -39.09 9.56
CA SER A 469 50.12 -40.47 9.02
C SER A 469 48.91 -41.44 9.08
N ASP A 470 48.97 -42.36 8.10
CA ASP A 470 48.32 -43.68 7.99
C ASP A 470 46.81 -43.65 7.65
N GLU A 471 46.43 -43.72 6.37
CA GLU A 471 46.39 -44.92 5.48
C GLU A 471 45.22 -45.86 5.80
N GLU A 472 44.22 -45.91 4.90
CA GLU A 472 43.97 -47.05 4.00
C GLU A 472 42.79 -46.74 3.05
N ASP A 473 42.78 -47.42 1.90
CA ASP A 473 41.98 -47.11 0.71
C ASP A 473 40.60 -47.81 0.67
N GLU A 474 39.70 -47.36 -0.22
CA GLU A 474 39.30 -48.12 -1.42
C GLU A 474 38.05 -47.51 -2.12
N ASP A 475 38.24 -47.17 -3.39
CA ASP A 475 37.42 -47.50 -4.57
C ASP A 475 35.88 -47.30 -4.54
N VAL A 476 35.33 -46.36 -5.33
CA VAL A 476 35.21 -46.30 -6.81
C VAL A 476 34.04 -47.14 -7.34
N LEU A 477 33.18 -46.48 -8.11
CA LEU A 477 32.77 -46.91 -9.46
C LEU A 477 32.04 -45.76 -10.18
N GLU A 478 32.65 -45.26 -11.27
CA GLU A 478 31.99 -44.43 -12.28
C GLU A 478 31.37 -45.31 -13.37
N GLU A 479 30.30 -44.84 -13.99
CA GLU A 479 29.94 -45.04 -15.41
C GLU A 479 28.79 -44.04 -15.74
N GLY A 480 28.62 -43.49 -16.95
CA GLY A 480 29.42 -43.62 -18.17
C GLY A 480 28.60 -43.27 -19.43
N GLN A 481 28.70 -42.02 -19.91
CA GLN A 481 28.53 -41.54 -21.32
C GLN A 481 27.27 -41.91 -22.16
N GLN A 482 26.74 -40.93 -22.94
CA GLN A 482 27.02 -40.81 -24.39
C GLN A 482 26.27 -39.64 -25.09
N GLU A 483 26.84 -39.15 -26.20
CA GLU A 483 26.38 -38.02 -27.04
C GLU A 483 25.82 -38.50 -28.40
N VAL A 484 25.13 -37.62 -29.17
CA VAL A 484 24.89 -37.79 -30.63
C VAL A 484 25.02 -36.46 -31.42
N ASN A 485 25.42 -36.56 -32.70
CA ASN A 485 26.08 -35.57 -33.59
C ASN A 485 25.34 -35.37 -34.96
N VAL A 486 25.51 -34.37 -35.85
CA VAL A 486 26.23 -33.05 -35.89
C VAL A 486 25.82 -32.20 -37.14
N SER A 487 25.69 -30.86 -37.02
CA SER A 487 25.72 -29.84 -38.11
C SER A 487 24.57 -29.82 -39.18
N ASN A 488 24.42 -28.87 -40.14
CA ASN A 488 25.26 -27.73 -40.59
C ASN A 488 24.50 -26.61 -41.38
N GLN A 489 25.13 -25.42 -41.51
CA GLN A 489 25.03 -24.38 -42.57
C GLN A 489 23.71 -23.64 -42.94
N GLN A 490 23.74 -22.29 -42.85
CA GLN A 490 23.86 -21.39 -44.01
C GLN A 490 24.34 -19.97 -43.62
N LYS A 491 24.75 -19.13 -44.60
CA LYS A 491 25.60 -17.93 -44.40
C LYS A 491 25.06 -16.66 -45.08
N ARG A 492 25.23 -15.51 -44.41
CA ARG A 492 25.40 -14.12 -44.93
C ARG A 492 24.34 -13.52 -45.89
N GLN A 493 23.86 -12.32 -45.54
CA GLN A 493 24.37 -11.07 -46.14
C GLN A 493 24.01 -9.83 -45.28
N GLU A 494 24.84 -8.79 -45.37
CA GLU A 494 24.72 -7.55 -44.60
C GLU A 494 24.04 -6.45 -45.42
N SER A 495 23.18 -5.65 -44.77
CA SER A 495 22.77 -4.33 -45.29
C SER A 495 22.57 -3.33 -44.15
N LYS A 496 23.56 -2.45 -43.94
CA LYS A 496 23.33 -1.11 -43.33
C LYS A 496 22.40 -0.33 -44.27
N PRO A 497 21.44 0.50 -43.81
CA PRO A 497 21.69 1.67 -42.94
C PRO A 497 20.54 1.88 -41.89
N LEU A 498 20.38 2.96 -41.11
CA LEU A 498 20.99 4.29 -40.99
C LEU A 498 21.34 4.54 -39.51
N ASP A 499 22.56 5.05 -39.25
CA ASP A 499 22.99 5.43 -37.91
C ASP A 499 22.54 6.86 -37.60
N VAL A 500 21.42 7.02 -36.88
CA VAL A 500 21.07 8.29 -36.23
C VAL A 500 21.80 8.31 -34.88
N SER A 501 23.06 8.72 -34.92
CA SER A 501 23.96 8.75 -33.76
C SER A 501 23.54 9.83 -32.76
N ILE A 502 22.62 9.46 -31.86
CA ILE A 502 22.26 10.29 -30.70
C ILE A 502 23.48 10.38 -29.78
N SER A 503 24.06 11.57 -29.68
CA SER A 503 25.34 11.77 -28.98
C SER A 503 25.29 11.38 -27.49
N ASP A 504 26.44 10.99 -26.93
CA ASP A 504 26.60 10.67 -25.50
C ASP A 504 26.10 11.77 -24.55
N LYS A 505 26.07 13.02 -25.04
CA LYS A 505 25.59 14.19 -24.30
C LYS A 505 24.08 14.15 -24.09
N GLU A 506 23.32 13.49 -24.97
CA GLU A 506 21.88 13.29 -24.82
C GLU A 506 21.52 12.02 -24.03
N MET A 507 22.30 10.93 -24.17
CA MET A 507 22.09 9.72 -23.36
C MET A 507 22.34 9.96 -21.87
N LYS A 508 23.41 10.69 -21.50
CA LYS A 508 23.64 11.09 -20.08
C LYS A 508 22.55 12.01 -19.56
N LYS A 509 22.07 12.93 -20.39
CA LYS A 509 20.98 13.85 -20.05
C LYS A 509 19.64 13.14 -19.86
N ARG A 510 19.40 12.01 -20.55
CA ARG A 510 18.27 11.10 -20.26
C ARG A 510 18.47 10.34 -18.94
N ALA A 511 19.58 9.62 -18.76
CA ALA A 511 19.82 8.83 -17.54
C ALA A 511 19.80 9.67 -16.24
N GLN A 512 20.35 10.89 -16.27
CA GLN A 512 20.29 11.83 -15.15
C GLN A 512 18.86 12.34 -14.89
N LYS A 513 18.11 12.63 -15.95
CA LYS A 513 16.69 13.01 -15.87
C LYS A 513 15.82 11.88 -15.30
N ASP A 514 16.10 10.63 -15.65
CA ASP A 514 15.34 9.45 -15.19
C ASP A 514 15.62 9.16 -13.70
N ARG A 515 16.87 9.29 -13.25
CA ARG A 515 17.24 9.14 -11.83
C ARG A 515 16.68 10.27 -10.95
N LEU A 516 16.68 11.51 -11.44
CA LEU A 516 15.97 12.64 -10.80
C LEU A 516 14.46 12.44 -10.81
N ALA A 517 13.89 11.90 -11.89
CA ALA A 517 12.47 11.58 -11.96
C ALA A 517 12.06 10.53 -10.92
N ALA A 518 12.85 9.48 -10.72
CA ALA A 518 12.60 8.43 -9.73
C ALA A 518 12.64 8.97 -8.28
N HIS A 519 13.65 9.76 -7.91
CA HIS A 519 13.71 10.38 -6.58
C HIS A 519 12.55 11.36 -6.36
N ALA A 520 12.21 12.16 -7.38
CA ALA A 520 11.05 13.04 -7.36
C ALA A 520 9.70 12.29 -7.35
N ILE A 521 9.64 11.00 -7.71
CA ILE A 521 8.45 10.15 -7.54
C ILE A 521 8.31 9.72 -6.09
N GLU A 522 9.40 9.29 -5.46
CA GLU A 522 9.38 8.80 -4.07
C GLU A 522 9.13 9.95 -3.08
N GLN A 523 9.73 11.13 -3.32
CA GLN A 523 9.37 12.36 -2.62
C GLN A 523 7.93 12.79 -2.92
N ALA A 524 7.50 12.86 -4.19
CA ALA A 524 6.11 13.24 -4.49
C ALA A 524 5.07 12.28 -3.88
N LYS A 525 5.36 10.98 -3.74
CA LYS A 525 4.48 10.05 -3.00
C LYS A 525 4.43 10.38 -1.51
N LYS A 526 5.57 10.63 -0.85
CA LYS A 526 5.60 10.99 0.58
C LYS A 526 5.01 12.38 0.86
N GLU A 527 5.17 13.32 -0.07
CA GLU A 527 4.56 14.65 -0.01
C GLU A 527 3.09 14.66 -0.45
N ALA A 528 2.61 13.66 -1.18
CA ALA A 528 1.18 13.52 -1.51
C ALA A 528 0.37 12.89 -0.37
N LEU A 529 1.03 12.13 0.53
CA LEU A 529 0.42 11.61 1.77
C LEU A 529 0.50 12.58 2.96
N LYS A 530 0.97 13.81 2.76
CA LYS A 530 0.90 14.89 3.75
C LYS A 530 0.14 16.06 3.15
N ASP A 531 -1.05 16.34 3.67
CA ASP A 531 -1.72 17.61 3.45
C ASP A 531 -0.91 18.71 4.16
N ASP A 532 0.02 19.29 3.41
CA ASP A 532 0.85 20.39 3.84
C ASP A 532 0.06 21.70 3.68
N HIS A 533 -0.41 22.27 4.79
CA HIS A 533 -1.22 23.50 4.81
C HIS A 533 -0.52 24.72 4.18
N ASP A 534 0.80 24.66 4.00
CA ASP A 534 1.62 25.73 3.41
C ASP A 534 1.97 25.48 1.93
N ALA A 535 1.60 24.33 1.35
CA ALA A 535 1.85 24.02 -0.07
C ALA A 535 0.92 24.77 -1.06
N PHE A 536 -0.04 25.54 -0.55
CA PHE A 536 -1.05 26.28 -1.31
C PHE A 536 -0.89 27.79 -1.11
N THR A 537 -0.62 28.52 -2.18
CA THR A 537 -0.62 29.98 -2.18
C THR A 537 -1.95 30.47 -2.72
N VAL A 538 -2.76 31.09 -1.86
CA VAL A 538 -3.98 31.80 -2.24
C VAL A 538 -3.64 33.29 -2.31
N VAL A 539 -3.78 33.89 -3.48
CA VAL A 539 -3.65 35.34 -3.68
C VAL A 539 -5.04 35.89 -3.88
N ILE A 540 -5.46 36.80 -3.01
CA ILE A 540 -6.78 37.44 -3.06
C ILE A 540 -6.57 38.90 -3.43
N GLY A 541 -7.39 39.42 -4.36
CA GLY A 541 -7.36 40.83 -4.74
C GLY A 541 -7.57 41.76 -3.54
N SER A 542 -6.93 42.93 -3.56
CA SER A 542 -6.77 43.90 -2.47
C SER A 542 -8.05 44.57 -1.94
N ARG A 543 -9.23 44.04 -2.25
CA ARG A 543 -10.54 44.49 -1.73
C ARG A 543 -11.30 43.42 -0.94
N ALA A 544 -10.79 42.20 -0.80
CA ALA A 544 -11.46 41.14 -0.06
C ALA A 544 -11.33 41.25 1.48
N SER A 545 -10.50 42.17 1.98
CA SER A 545 -10.30 42.44 3.41
C SER A 545 -11.44 43.26 4.03
N VAL A 546 -12.69 42.82 3.83
CA VAL A 546 -13.89 43.37 4.49
C VAL A 546 -14.29 42.52 5.72
N LEU A 547 -13.59 41.41 5.97
CA LEU A 547 -13.90 40.45 7.05
C LEU A 547 -12.91 40.47 8.23
N ASP A 548 -11.92 41.36 8.22
CA ASP A 548 -10.97 41.60 9.33
C ASP A 548 -11.32 42.84 10.19
N GLY A 549 -12.48 43.48 9.92
CA GLY A 549 -13.06 44.46 10.84
C GLY A 549 -13.77 43.77 12.00
N GLU A 550 -13.64 44.30 13.22
CA GLU A 550 -14.23 43.71 14.43
C GLU A 550 -15.78 43.73 14.46
N ASP A 551 -16.42 44.50 13.57
CA ASP A 551 -17.87 44.50 13.32
C ASP A 551 -18.25 43.78 12.02
N GLY A 552 -18.01 42.46 11.98
CA GLY A 552 -18.55 41.59 10.94
C GLY A 552 -20.04 41.33 11.16
N ASP A 553 -20.90 42.11 10.47
CA ASP A 553 -22.37 42.11 10.58
C ASP A 553 -22.97 40.70 10.71
N ALA A 554 -23.55 40.40 11.88
CA ALA A 554 -23.94 39.04 12.31
C ALA A 554 -25.02 38.37 11.43
N ASN A 555 -25.59 39.11 10.48
CA ASN A 555 -26.62 38.67 9.55
C ASN A 555 -26.12 38.12 8.20
N VAL A 556 -24.81 38.16 7.92
CA VAL A 556 -24.26 37.65 6.65
C VAL A 556 -24.29 36.11 6.63
N LYS A 557 -25.21 35.54 5.84
CA LYS A 557 -25.36 34.09 5.63
C LYS A 557 -24.77 33.58 4.30
N ASP A 558 -24.47 34.47 3.37
CA ASP A 558 -23.92 34.15 2.04
C ASP A 558 -22.39 34.26 2.03
N ILE A 559 -21.71 33.29 1.42
CA ILE A 559 -20.26 33.36 1.17
C ILE A 559 -20.05 33.99 -0.20
N THR A 560 -19.41 35.15 -0.27
CA THR A 560 -19.03 35.81 -1.53
C THR A 560 -17.54 36.11 -1.51
N VAL A 561 -16.79 35.53 -2.45
CA VAL A 561 -15.35 35.77 -2.60
C VAL A 561 -15.07 36.13 -4.05
N GLU A 562 -14.48 37.30 -4.28
CA GLU A 562 -14.19 37.83 -5.61
C GLU A 562 -12.70 37.89 -5.88
N ASN A 563 -12.31 37.70 -7.15
CA ASN A 563 -10.95 37.88 -7.66
C ASN A 563 -9.86 37.16 -6.83
N PHE A 564 -10.11 35.90 -6.47
CA PHE A 564 -9.12 35.04 -5.83
C PHE A 564 -8.42 34.14 -6.87
N SER A 565 -7.15 33.87 -6.63
CA SER A 565 -6.31 32.97 -7.43
C SER A 565 -5.66 31.94 -6.53
N VAL A 566 -5.63 30.69 -6.96
CA VAL A 566 -5.09 29.55 -6.20
C VAL A 566 -3.98 28.90 -7.00
N SER A 567 -2.81 28.80 -6.39
CA SER A 567 -1.66 28.06 -6.93
C SER A 567 -1.22 26.96 -5.96
N ALA A 568 -1.04 25.75 -6.47
CA ALA A 568 -0.58 24.60 -5.71
C ALA A 568 0.76 24.10 -6.31
N ARG A 569 1.84 24.11 -5.52
CA ARG A 569 3.19 23.66 -5.94
C ARG A 569 3.63 24.19 -7.32
N GLY A 570 3.33 25.46 -7.62
CA GLY A 570 3.68 26.12 -8.88
C GLY A 570 2.74 25.89 -10.07
N LYS A 571 1.63 25.14 -9.90
CA LYS A 571 0.54 25.05 -10.90
C LYS A 571 -0.60 26.00 -10.51
N GLU A 572 -0.95 26.95 -11.38
CA GLU A 572 -2.20 27.70 -11.26
C GLU A 572 -3.39 26.72 -11.39
N LEU A 573 -4.30 26.71 -10.41
CA LEU A 573 -5.55 25.94 -10.43
C LEU A 573 -6.76 26.85 -10.66
N LEU A 574 -6.75 28.05 -10.05
CA LEU A 574 -7.75 29.08 -10.23
C LEU A 574 -7.08 30.42 -10.49
N LYS A 575 -7.63 31.22 -11.41
CA LYS A 575 -7.09 32.53 -11.81
C LYS A 575 -8.20 33.57 -11.94
N ASN A 576 -8.17 34.56 -11.05
CA ASN A 576 -9.19 35.61 -10.92
C ASN A 576 -10.60 34.99 -10.92
N ALA A 577 -10.78 33.95 -10.11
CA ALA A 577 -12.06 33.31 -9.91
C ALA A 577 -12.89 34.12 -8.91
N SER A 578 -14.21 34.05 -9.05
CA SER A 578 -15.16 34.55 -8.07
C SER A 578 -16.18 33.46 -7.81
N VAL A 579 -16.55 33.28 -6.53
CA VAL A 579 -17.54 32.30 -6.11
C VAL A 579 -18.54 32.97 -5.18
N LYS A 580 -19.82 32.70 -5.41
CA LYS A 580 -20.90 33.08 -4.51
C LYS A 580 -21.72 31.84 -4.15
N ILE A 581 -21.74 31.51 -2.87
CA ILE A 581 -22.50 30.39 -2.29
C ILE A 581 -23.58 31.03 -1.43
N THR A 582 -24.84 30.95 -1.87
CA THR A 582 -25.99 31.47 -1.13
C THR A 582 -26.53 30.43 -0.16
N HIS A 583 -26.94 30.87 1.03
CA HIS A 583 -27.45 29.99 2.09
C HIS A 583 -28.65 29.15 1.64
N GLY A 584 -28.70 27.89 2.07
CA GLY A 584 -29.82 26.97 1.82
C GLY A 584 -29.92 26.44 0.38
N LYS A 585 -28.94 26.75 -0.49
CA LYS A 585 -28.83 26.16 -1.83
C LYS A 585 -27.94 24.93 -1.84
N ARG A 586 -28.19 24.07 -2.83
CA ARG A 586 -27.42 22.85 -3.10
C ARG A 586 -26.65 23.02 -4.41
N TYR A 587 -25.33 22.94 -4.33
CA TYR A 587 -24.38 23.24 -5.40
C TYR A 587 -23.65 21.99 -5.88
N GLY A 588 -23.69 21.70 -7.18
CA GLY A 588 -22.88 20.66 -7.81
C GLY A 588 -21.56 21.22 -8.34
N LEU A 589 -20.41 20.80 -7.82
CA LEU A 589 -19.09 21.24 -8.31
C LEU A 589 -18.56 20.24 -9.35
N VAL A 590 -18.69 20.61 -10.63
CA VAL A 590 -18.36 19.75 -11.78
C VAL A 590 -17.10 20.23 -12.49
N GLY A 591 -16.32 19.29 -13.02
CA GLY A 591 -15.15 19.59 -13.85
C GLY A 591 -14.18 18.41 -14.03
N PRO A 592 -13.22 18.52 -14.96
CA PRO A 592 -12.31 17.43 -15.30
C PRO A 592 -11.37 17.02 -14.15
N ASN A 593 -10.90 15.76 -14.18
CA ASN A 593 -10.03 15.23 -13.14
C ASN A 593 -8.63 15.86 -13.14
N GLY A 594 -8.16 16.27 -11.96
CA GLY A 594 -6.89 16.98 -11.78
C GLY A 594 -6.94 18.51 -11.97
N MET A 595 -8.14 19.11 -12.07
CA MET A 595 -8.32 20.58 -12.15
C MET A 595 -8.37 21.29 -10.79
N GLY A 596 -8.55 20.56 -9.68
CA GLY A 596 -8.51 21.12 -8.31
C GLY A 596 -9.85 21.18 -7.57
N LYS A 597 -10.84 20.35 -7.92
CA LYS A 597 -12.16 20.28 -7.24
C LYS A 597 -12.01 20.07 -5.72
N SER A 598 -11.38 18.96 -5.31
CA SER A 598 -11.04 18.64 -3.92
C SER A 598 -10.21 19.72 -3.25
N THR A 599 -9.26 20.33 -3.98
CA THR A 599 -8.45 21.45 -3.47
C THR A 599 -9.29 22.66 -3.12
N LEU A 600 -10.29 23.01 -3.93
CA LEU A 600 -11.22 24.10 -3.63
C LEU A 600 -12.02 23.81 -2.35
N LEU A 601 -12.52 22.58 -2.18
CA LEU A 601 -13.21 22.17 -0.96
C LEU A 601 -12.31 22.25 0.28
N LYS A 602 -11.07 21.73 0.21
CA LYS A 602 -10.09 21.85 1.31
C LYS A 602 -9.77 23.30 1.67
N LEU A 603 -9.61 24.18 0.69
CA LEU A 603 -9.32 25.61 0.94
C LEU A 603 -10.49 26.38 1.56
N LEU A 604 -11.73 25.97 1.29
CA LEU A 604 -12.93 26.46 1.97
C LEU A 604 -12.99 25.94 3.42
N ALA A 605 -12.79 24.64 3.62
CA ALA A 605 -12.79 24.02 4.95
C ALA A 605 -11.70 24.58 5.88
N TRP A 606 -10.48 24.77 5.36
CA TRP A 606 -9.36 25.37 6.10
C TRP A 606 -9.46 26.90 6.25
N ARG A 607 -10.54 27.53 5.79
CA ARG A 607 -10.76 28.99 5.80
C ARG A 607 -9.60 29.81 5.19
N LYS A 608 -8.80 29.20 4.30
CA LYS A 608 -7.74 29.87 3.49
C LYS A 608 -8.37 30.71 2.38
N ILE A 609 -9.55 30.30 1.90
CA ILE A 609 -10.51 31.17 1.24
C ILE A 609 -11.37 31.79 2.35
N PRO A 610 -11.60 33.11 2.37
CA PRO A 610 -12.28 33.78 3.47
C PRO A 610 -13.74 33.34 3.55
N VAL A 611 -14.11 32.76 4.69
CA VAL A 611 -15.48 32.35 5.03
C VAL A 611 -15.88 33.06 6.33
N PRO A 612 -17.09 33.67 6.41
CA PRO A 612 -17.60 34.29 7.63
C PRO A 612 -17.52 33.35 8.85
N LYS A 613 -17.08 33.89 10.00
CA LYS A 613 -16.77 33.08 11.20
C LYS A 613 -18.00 32.34 11.76
N ASN A 614 -19.18 32.93 11.58
CA ASN A 614 -20.51 32.41 11.94
C ASN A 614 -20.99 31.24 11.06
N ILE A 615 -20.27 30.88 9.98
CA ILE A 615 -20.59 29.73 9.15
C ILE A 615 -19.68 28.57 9.56
N ASP A 616 -20.28 27.57 10.19
CA ASP A 616 -19.71 26.25 10.41
C ASP A 616 -19.61 25.49 9.08
N VAL A 617 -18.40 25.01 8.78
CA VAL A 617 -18.04 24.31 7.54
C VAL A 617 -17.49 22.95 7.92
N LEU A 618 -18.05 21.88 7.35
CA LEU A 618 -17.57 20.52 7.54
C LEU A 618 -17.27 19.89 6.18
N LEU A 619 -16.09 19.29 6.06
CA LEU A 619 -15.65 18.53 4.90
C LEU A 619 -15.59 17.05 5.24
N VAL A 620 -16.27 16.24 4.42
CA VAL A 620 -16.08 14.78 4.42
C VAL A 620 -14.94 14.46 3.46
N GLU A 621 -13.77 14.10 4.02
CA GLU A 621 -12.57 13.74 3.24
C GLU A 621 -12.52 12.23 2.91
N GLN A 622 -11.86 11.87 1.80
CA GLN A 622 -11.89 10.53 1.22
C GLN A 622 -11.30 9.40 2.09
N GLU A 623 -10.45 9.68 3.08
CA GLU A 623 -9.85 8.65 3.96
C GLU A 623 -9.98 9.02 5.45
N VAL A 624 -10.55 8.11 6.26
CA VAL A 624 -10.67 8.29 7.71
C VAL A 624 -9.98 7.16 8.47
N VAL A 625 -9.13 7.54 9.42
CA VAL A 625 -8.45 6.62 10.35
C VAL A 625 -9.46 6.11 11.38
N GLY A 626 -9.57 4.79 11.51
CA GLY A 626 -10.45 4.16 12.49
C GLY A 626 -9.85 4.13 13.90
N ASP A 627 -10.72 4.16 14.89
CA ASP A 627 -10.43 4.16 16.33
C ASP A 627 -11.14 2.98 17.05
N ASP A 628 -11.04 2.94 18.38
CA ASP A 628 -11.62 1.89 19.21
C ASP A 628 -13.13 2.04 19.48
N ARG A 629 -13.75 3.16 19.14
CA ARG A 629 -15.17 3.47 19.44
C ARG A 629 -16.11 2.73 18.49
N THR A 630 -17.34 2.46 18.90
CA THR A 630 -18.35 1.87 18.01
C THR A 630 -18.76 2.84 16.90
N ALA A 631 -19.34 2.31 15.81
CA ALA A 631 -19.82 3.14 14.72
C ALA A 631 -20.93 4.11 15.18
N LEU A 632 -21.86 3.65 16.04
CA LEU A 632 -22.91 4.51 16.61
C LEU A 632 -22.35 5.63 17.50
N GLU A 633 -21.47 5.29 18.45
CA GLU A 633 -20.81 6.29 19.31
C GLU A 633 -20.00 7.31 18.49
N ALA A 634 -19.30 6.86 17.44
CA ALA A 634 -18.52 7.75 16.59
C ALA A 634 -19.38 8.79 15.84
N VAL A 635 -20.64 8.44 15.51
CA VAL A 635 -21.64 9.35 14.95
C VAL A 635 -22.15 10.34 16.01
N VAL A 636 -22.63 9.85 17.16
CA VAL A 636 -23.16 10.70 18.23
C VAL A 636 -22.10 11.68 18.76
N LEU A 637 -20.87 11.21 18.96
CA LEU A 637 -19.73 12.02 19.42
C LEU A 637 -19.22 13.04 18.38
N ALA A 638 -19.76 13.06 17.15
CA ALA A 638 -19.43 14.10 16.18
C ALA A 638 -20.05 15.46 16.55
N ASN A 639 -21.17 15.46 17.30
CA ASN A 639 -21.75 16.69 17.83
C ASN A 639 -21.05 17.05 19.15
N GLU A 640 -19.94 17.80 19.06
CA GLU A 640 -19.17 18.21 20.25
C GLU A 640 -19.97 19.02 21.26
N GLU A 641 -20.96 19.81 20.82
CA GLU A 641 -21.78 20.65 21.69
C GLU A 641 -22.71 19.78 22.56
N LEU A 642 -23.39 18.82 21.94
CA LEU A 642 -24.21 17.82 22.66
C LEU A 642 -23.38 17.05 23.69
N VAL A 643 -22.13 16.66 23.34
CA VAL A 643 -21.23 15.96 24.27
C VAL A 643 -20.78 16.87 25.42
N LYS A 644 -20.46 18.14 25.15
CA LYS A 644 -20.08 19.12 26.19
C LYS A 644 -21.23 19.33 27.18
N ILE A 645 -22.46 19.52 26.69
CA ILE A 645 -23.64 19.74 27.52
C ILE A 645 -24.01 18.48 28.31
N ARG A 646 -24.01 17.28 27.68
CA ARG A 646 -24.22 16.00 28.39
C ARG A 646 -23.19 15.82 29.53
N LYS A 647 -21.93 16.23 29.30
CA LYS A 647 -20.90 16.17 30.35
C LYS A 647 -21.12 17.20 31.45
N GLU A 648 -21.44 18.45 31.11
CA GLU A 648 -21.68 19.51 32.11
C GLU A 648 -22.88 19.16 33.02
N VAL A 649 -23.95 18.58 32.45
CA VAL A 649 -25.08 18.03 33.23
C VAL A 649 -24.63 16.90 34.16
N ALA A 650 -23.85 15.93 33.67
CA ALA A 650 -23.35 14.83 34.49
C ALA A 650 -22.40 15.32 35.61
N ASP A 651 -21.51 16.27 35.33
CA ASP A 651 -20.61 16.86 36.30
C ASP A 651 -21.41 17.63 37.38
N LEU A 652 -22.43 18.42 37.01
CA LEU A 652 -23.32 19.12 37.94
C LEU A 652 -24.18 18.17 38.80
N GLN A 653 -24.69 17.08 38.22
CA GLN A 653 -25.42 16.04 38.97
C GLN A 653 -24.52 15.31 39.98
N ASN A 654 -23.27 15.04 39.61
CA ASN A 654 -22.29 14.41 40.50
C ASN A 654 -21.89 15.34 41.66
N SER A 655 -21.75 16.66 41.42
CA SER A 655 -21.56 17.61 42.53
C SER A 655 -22.79 17.72 43.44
N ALA A 656 -24.00 17.77 42.87
CA ALA A 656 -25.25 17.87 43.63
C ALA A 656 -25.58 16.62 44.48
N SER A 657 -24.86 15.51 44.29
CA SER A 657 -25.04 14.26 45.02
C SER A 657 -23.88 13.91 45.97
N ALA A 658 -22.83 14.73 46.01
CA ALA A 658 -21.66 14.54 46.89
C ALA A 658 -21.76 15.32 48.21
N ASP A 659 -22.41 16.48 48.23
CA ASP A 659 -22.48 17.38 49.40
C ASP A 659 -23.72 17.15 50.27
N GLU A 660 -23.68 16.15 51.15
CA GLU A 660 -24.57 16.10 52.33
C GLU A 660 -24.17 17.19 53.36
N LYS A 661 -24.51 18.46 53.09
CA LYS A 661 -25.13 19.45 54.03
C LYS A 661 -24.92 20.92 53.65
N ASP A 662 -26.02 21.66 53.78
CA ASP A 662 -26.08 23.08 54.14
C ASP A 662 -25.53 24.15 53.18
N SER A 663 -25.81 24.02 51.88
CA SER A 663 -26.36 25.14 51.09
C SER A 663 -26.99 24.64 49.78
N PHE A 664 -28.29 24.90 49.58
CA PHE A 664 -28.88 24.86 48.23
C PHE A 664 -28.30 26.04 47.45
N ASP A 665 -27.37 25.78 46.54
CA ASP A 665 -26.85 26.78 45.61
C ASP A 665 -27.88 26.91 44.47
N ASP A 666 -28.79 27.87 44.61
CA ASP A 666 -29.95 28.08 43.72
C ASP A 666 -29.52 28.23 42.25
N ASP A 667 -28.36 28.85 42.04
CA ASP A 667 -27.65 29.03 40.75
C ASP A 667 -27.33 27.70 40.05
N ALA A 668 -26.95 26.66 40.80
CA ALA A 668 -26.67 25.34 40.24
C ALA A 668 -27.95 24.62 39.77
N GLY A 669 -29.08 24.85 40.45
CA GLY A 669 -30.38 24.32 40.06
C GLY A 669 -30.94 25.01 38.82
N GLU A 670 -30.88 26.34 38.77
CA GLU A 670 -31.30 27.14 37.61
C GLU A 670 -30.47 26.80 36.37
N LYS A 671 -29.13 26.74 36.50
CA LYS A 671 -28.23 26.34 35.42
C LYS A 671 -28.46 24.91 34.94
N LEU A 672 -28.76 23.97 35.83
CA LEU A 672 -29.12 22.60 35.45
C LEU A 672 -30.42 22.56 34.63
N SER A 673 -31.41 23.38 34.99
CA SER A 673 -32.66 23.53 34.23
C SER A 673 -32.41 24.09 32.82
N GLU A 674 -31.59 25.15 32.68
CA GLU A 674 -31.21 25.67 31.36
C GLU A 674 -30.53 24.62 30.47
N LEU A 675 -29.64 23.81 31.05
CA LEU A 675 -28.91 22.78 30.31
C LEU A 675 -29.84 21.63 29.88
N TYR A 676 -30.83 21.27 30.70
CA TYR A 676 -31.88 20.32 30.31
C TYR A 676 -32.77 20.86 29.19
N GLU A 677 -33.18 22.13 29.24
CA GLU A 677 -33.93 22.76 28.15
C GLU A 677 -33.11 22.77 26.84
N LYS A 678 -31.81 23.09 26.92
CA LYS A 678 -30.88 23.00 25.78
C LYS A 678 -30.76 21.56 25.25
N LEU A 679 -30.62 20.54 26.11
CA LEU A 679 -30.59 19.13 25.68
C LEU A 679 -31.89 18.69 25.02
N GLN A 680 -33.04 19.17 25.49
CA GLN A 680 -34.35 18.88 24.91
C GLN A 680 -34.51 19.55 23.53
N LEU A 681 -34.10 20.82 23.40
CA LEU A 681 -34.07 21.54 22.12
C LEU A 681 -33.11 20.91 21.10
N MET A 682 -32.00 20.34 21.56
CA MET A 682 -31.04 19.59 20.74
C MET A 682 -31.46 18.13 20.47
N GLY A 683 -32.59 17.67 21.00
CA GLY A 683 -33.10 16.31 20.78
C GLY A 683 -32.20 15.21 21.33
N SER A 684 -31.55 15.42 22.48
CA SER A 684 -30.57 14.49 23.07
C SER A 684 -31.08 13.05 23.18
N ASP A 685 -32.34 12.83 23.55
CA ASP A 685 -32.89 11.49 23.77
C ASP A 685 -33.18 10.76 22.45
N SER A 686 -33.47 11.52 21.39
CA SER A 686 -33.63 11.01 20.02
C SER A 686 -32.30 10.87 19.24
N ALA A 687 -31.20 11.41 19.77
CA ALA A 687 -29.93 11.52 19.05
C ALA A 687 -29.35 10.15 18.63
N GLU A 688 -29.45 9.14 19.49
CA GLU A 688 -28.96 7.79 19.21
C GLU A 688 -29.85 7.06 18.18
N ALA A 689 -31.17 7.25 18.25
CA ALA A 689 -32.11 6.73 17.24
C ALA A 689 -31.88 7.38 15.87
N GLN A 690 -31.67 8.69 15.81
CA GLN A 690 -31.36 9.41 14.57
C GLN A 690 -30.01 8.96 13.98
N ALA A 691 -28.97 8.82 14.81
CA ALA A 691 -27.68 8.30 14.38
C ALA A 691 -27.79 6.85 13.85
N SER A 692 -28.60 6.02 14.50
CA SER A 692 -28.92 4.66 14.08
C SER A 692 -29.66 4.61 12.72
N LYS A 693 -30.66 5.48 12.50
CA LYS A 693 -31.39 5.61 11.21
C LYS A 693 -30.46 6.03 10.07
N ILE A 694 -29.59 7.03 10.29
CA ILE A 694 -28.60 7.47 9.29
C ILE A 694 -27.61 6.35 8.95
N LEU A 695 -27.14 5.60 9.95
CA LEU A 695 -26.26 4.45 9.74
C LEU A 695 -26.99 3.32 8.99
N ALA A 696 -28.24 3.00 9.33
CA ALA A 696 -29.04 1.98 8.65
C ALA A 696 -29.24 2.31 7.16
N GLY A 697 -29.61 3.56 6.84
CA GLY A 697 -29.76 4.04 5.46
C GLY A 697 -28.47 3.99 4.64
N LEU A 698 -27.31 4.21 5.27
CA LEU A 698 -25.98 4.00 4.68
C LEU A 698 -25.53 2.52 4.67
N GLY A 699 -26.42 1.57 5.00
CA GLY A 699 -26.20 0.13 4.90
C GLY A 699 -25.57 -0.54 6.12
N PHE A 700 -25.54 0.09 7.30
CA PHE A 700 -25.05 -0.56 8.53
C PHE A 700 -26.18 -1.32 9.23
N THR A 701 -26.07 -2.65 9.28
CA THR A 701 -26.93 -3.49 10.12
C THR A 701 -26.76 -3.16 11.61
N GLN A 702 -27.73 -3.51 12.44
CA GLN A 702 -27.70 -3.26 13.89
C GLN A 702 -26.43 -3.82 14.55
N ASP A 703 -26.00 -5.03 14.17
CA ASP A 703 -24.74 -5.63 14.62
C ASP A 703 -23.50 -4.83 14.20
N MET A 704 -23.52 -4.21 13.01
CA MET A 704 -22.43 -3.36 12.54
C MET A 704 -22.36 -2.05 13.32
N GLN A 705 -23.50 -1.47 13.69
CA GLN A 705 -23.53 -0.21 14.45
C GLN A 705 -22.81 -0.34 15.80
N GLY A 706 -22.88 -1.51 16.45
CA GLY A 706 -22.16 -1.84 17.69
C GLY A 706 -20.69 -2.25 17.53
N ARG A 707 -20.13 -2.27 16.31
CA ARG A 707 -18.73 -2.69 16.07
C ARG A 707 -17.74 -1.52 16.11
N PRO A 708 -16.48 -1.73 16.57
CA PRO A 708 -15.44 -0.69 16.57
C PRO A 708 -15.07 -0.18 15.18
N THR A 709 -14.87 1.14 15.01
CA THR A 709 -14.61 1.78 13.71
C THR A 709 -13.31 1.27 13.06
N LYS A 710 -12.28 0.93 13.84
CA LYS A 710 -11.05 0.28 13.35
C LYS A 710 -11.28 -1.06 12.65
N SER A 711 -12.37 -1.79 12.99
CA SER A 711 -12.67 -3.11 12.40
C SER A 711 -13.27 -3.05 11.00
N PHE A 712 -13.64 -1.85 10.54
CA PHE A 712 -14.20 -1.59 9.22
C PHE A 712 -13.12 -1.30 8.17
N SER A 713 -13.41 -1.64 6.91
CA SER A 713 -12.57 -1.27 5.76
C SER A 713 -12.65 0.24 5.46
N GLY A 714 -11.76 0.76 4.61
CA GLY A 714 -11.71 2.19 4.26
C GLY A 714 -13.06 2.73 3.76
N GLY A 715 -13.74 2.00 2.85
CA GLY A 715 -15.06 2.39 2.35
C GLY A 715 -16.14 2.45 3.44
N TRP A 716 -16.16 1.50 4.37
CA TRP A 716 -17.07 1.55 5.51
C TRP A 716 -16.73 2.70 6.48
N ARG A 717 -15.45 3.00 6.72
CA ARG A 717 -15.04 4.18 7.52
C ARG A 717 -15.42 5.50 6.86
N MET A 718 -15.36 5.58 5.53
CA MET A 718 -15.93 6.68 4.75
C MET A 718 -17.44 6.81 5.03
N ARG A 719 -18.22 5.72 4.98
CA ARG A 719 -19.65 5.79 5.32
C ARG A 719 -19.90 6.27 6.77
N ILE A 720 -19.06 5.89 7.74
CA ILE A 720 -19.12 6.46 9.11
C ILE A 720 -18.84 7.97 9.09
N SER A 721 -17.86 8.44 8.30
CA SER A 721 -17.56 9.88 8.15
C SER A 721 -18.73 10.67 7.56
N LEU A 722 -19.36 10.11 6.52
CA LEU A 722 -20.57 10.67 5.92
C LEU A 722 -21.71 10.71 6.95
N ALA A 723 -21.96 9.61 7.68
CA ALA A 723 -22.96 9.55 8.75
C ALA A 723 -22.72 10.63 9.83
N ARG A 724 -21.47 10.82 10.27
CA ARG A 724 -21.07 11.88 11.20
C ARG A 724 -21.45 13.27 10.69
N ALA A 725 -21.20 13.55 9.41
CA ALA A 725 -21.49 14.85 8.82
C ALA A 725 -23.00 15.09 8.59
N LEU A 726 -23.75 14.06 8.18
CA LEU A 726 -25.21 14.10 8.04
C LEU A 726 -25.92 14.25 9.40
N PHE A 727 -25.32 13.73 10.48
CA PHE A 727 -25.80 13.86 11.85
C PHE A 727 -25.52 15.24 12.47
N VAL A 728 -24.30 15.78 12.27
CA VAL A 728 -23.92 17.13 12.75
C VAL A 728 -24.74 18.24 12.10
N GLN A 729 -25.19 18.05 10.85
CA GLN A 729 -25.96 19.03 10.08
C GLN A 729 -25.32 20.43 10.04
N PRO A 730 -24.13 20.60 9.45
CA PRO A 730 -23.47 21.90 9.39
C PRO A 730 -24.23 22.92 8.50
N THR A 731 -24.02 24.22 8.71
CA THR A 731 -24.56 25.30 7.85
C THR A 731 -24.04 25.19 6.41
N LEU A 732 -22.79 24.77 6.24
CA LEU A 732 -22.19 24.40 4.95
C LEU A 732 -21.59 22.99 5.01
N LEU A 733 -22.26 22.04 4.36
CA LEU A 733 -21.75 20.69 4.15
C LEU A 733 -20.96 20.62 2.83
N LEU A 734 -19.71 20.14 2.89
CA LEU A 734 -18.86 19.88 1.73
C LEU A 734 -18.64 18.37 1.57
N LEU A 735 -19.04 17.81 0.42
CA LEU A 735 -18.88 16.39 0.08
C LEU A 735 -17.97 16.22 -1.16
N ASP A 736 -16.92 15.41 -1.06
CA ASP A 736 -15.97 15.15 -2.16
C ASP A 736 -16.11 13.72 -2.71
N GLU A 737 -16.89 13.57 -3.79
CA GLU A 737 -17.23 12.30 -4.46
C GLU A 737 -17.84 11.24 -3.51
N PRO A 738 -18.98 11.55 -2.85
CA PRO A 738 -19.58 10.68 -1.83
C PRO A 738 -20.08 9.33 -2.37
N THR A 739 -20.35 9.22 -3.68
CA THR A 739 -20.94 8.01 -4.30
C THR A 739 -19.94 6.88 -4.53
N ASN A 740 -18.64 7.16 -4.75
CA ASN A 740 -17.59 6.20 -5.13
C ASN A 740 -17.43 4.97 -4.20
N HIS A 741 -17.97 5.01 -2.97
CA HIS A 741 -17.86 3.95 -1.95
C HIS A 741 -19.23 3.49 -1.40
N LEU A 742 -20.30 3.92 -2.06
CA LEU A 742 -21.67 3.51 -1.81
C LEU A 742 -22.09 2.40 -2.78
N ASP A 743 -23.04 1.58 -2.38
CA ASP A 743 -23.77 0.67 -3.27
C ASP A 743 -25.02 1.41 -3.78
N LEU A 744 -25.66 0.89 -4.83
CA LEU A 744 -26.82 1.53 -5.46
C LEU A 744 -27.90 1.93 -4.43
N ARG A 745 -28.23 1.05 -3.47
CA ARG A 745 -29.20 1.34 -2.40
C ARG A 745 -28.77 2.53 -1.53
N ALA A 746 -27.51 2.57 -1.07
CA ALA A 746 -27.01 3.67 -0.26
C ALA A 746 -26.82 4.98 -1.05
N VAL A 747 -26.59 4.93 -2.38
CA VAL A 747 -26.62 6.12 -3.25
C VAL A 747 -28.03 6.69 -3.32
N LEU A 748 -29.03 5.86 -3.68
CA LEU A 748 -30.44 6.26 -3.76
C LEU A 748 -30.98 6.79 -2.42
N TRP A 749 -30.59 6.18 -1.29
CA TRP A 749 -30.93 6.68 0.04
C TRP A 749 -30.29 8.05 0.33
N LEU A 750 -29.01 8.23 -0.05
CA LEU A 750 -28.32 9.51 0.12
C LEU A 750 -28.94 10.62 -0.75
N GLU A 751 -29.39 10.30 -1.97
CA GLU A 751 -30.12 11.23 -2.84
C GLU A 751 -31.39 11.74 -2.17
N GLU A 752 -32.29 10.84 -1.76
CA GLU A 752 -33.56 11.18 -1.10
C GLU A 752 -33.32 11.98 0.20
N TYR A 753 -32.33 11.58 1.00
CA TYR A 753 -31.94 12.30 2.22
C TYR A 753 -31.39 13.72 1.93
N LEU A 754 -30.56 13.89 0.88
CA LEU A 754 -29.99 15.19 0.52
C LEU A 754 -30.98 16.09 -0.25
N CYS A 755 -31.99 15.55 -0.93
CA CYS A 755 -33.09 16.33 -1.49
C CYS A 755 -33.89 17.06 -0.39
N ARG A 756 -34.05 16.41 0.77
CA ARG A 756 -34.69 16.96 1.98
C ARG A 756 -33.78 17.93 2.77
N TRP A 757 -32.51 18.09 2.36
CA TRP A 757 -31.55 18.97 3.03
C TRP A 757 -31.88 20.46 2.87
N LYS A 758 -32.09 21.14 4.00
CA LYS A 758 -32.48 22.56 4.07
C LYS A 758 -31.29 23.52 4.27
N LYS A 759 -30.12 23.02 4.66
CA LYS A 759 -28.89 23.81 4.86
C LYS A 759 -28.10 23.89 3.54
N THR A 760 -26.97 24.58 3.54
CA THR A 760 -26.15 24.76 2.33
C THR A 760 -25.34 23.50 2.05
N LEU A 761 -25.33 23.04 0.79
CA LEU A 761 -24.59 21.86 0.35
C LEU A 761 -23.70 22.23 -0.83
N VAL A 762 -22.45 21.79 -0.82
CA VAL A 762 -21.59 21.74 -2.02
C VAL A 762 -21.10 20.31 -2.18
N VAL A 763 -21.47 19.66 -3.28
CA VAL A 763 -21.08 18.29 -3.59
C VAL A 763 -20.28 18.23 -4.88
N VAL A 764 -19.12 17.61 -4.83
CA VAL A 764 -18.42 17.12 -6.02
C VAL A 764 -18.93 15.72 -6.31
N SER A 765 -19.42 15.49 -7.53
CA SER A 765 -19.78 14.15 -8.00
C SER A 765 -19.48 14.02 -9.50
N HIS A 766 -19.35 12.77 -9.93
CA HIS A 766 -19.27 12.37 -11.34
C HIS A 766 -20.51 11.62 -11.83
N ASP A 767 -21.52 11.47 -10.98
CA ASP A 767 -22.82 10.90 -11.30
C ASP A 767 -23.76 12.01 -11.82
N ARG A 768 -24.42 11.78 -12.97
CA ARG A 768 -25.37 12.74 -13.57
C ARG A 768 -26.67 12.78 -12.78
N ASP A 769 -27.24 11.61 -12.48
CA ASP A 769 -28.58 11.45 -11.94
C ASP A 769 -28.63 12.01 -10.50
N PHE A 770 -27.59 11.71 -9.72
CA PHE A 770 -27.36 12.28 -8.40
C PHE A 770 -27.32 13.82 -8.43
N LEU A 771 -26.52 14.40 -9.34
CA LEU A 771 -26.40 15.85 -9.46
C LEU A 771 -27.70 16.49 -9.95
N ASN A 772 -28.43 15.82 -10.85
CA ASN A 772 -29.68 16.31 -11.40
C ASN A 772 -30.80 16.34 -10.36
N THR A 773 -30.82 15.34 -9.48
CA THR A 773 -31.84 15.15 -8.43
C THR A 773 -31.55 16.00 -7.19
N VAL A 774 -30.28 16.09 -6.77
CA VAL A 774 -29.88 16.80 -5.54
C VAL A 774 -29.57 18.29 -5.78
N CYS A 775 -28.92 18.69 -6.88
CA CYS A 775 -28.41 20.05 -7.02
C CYS A 775 -29.40 21.06 -7.63
N SER A 776 -29.28 22.31 -7.19
CA SER A 776 -30.12 23.46 -7.59
C SER A 776 -29.38 24.51 -8.43
N GLU A 777 -28.04 24.54 -8.30
CA GLU A 777 -27.13 25.34 -9.12
C GLU A 777 -25.85 24.51 -9.36
N ILE A 778 -25.21 24.67 -10.53
CA ILE A 778 -23.99 23.94 -10.89
C ILE A 778 -22.81 24.93 -10.96
N ILE A 779 -21.75 24.64 -10.23
CA ILE A 779 -20.46 25.34 -10.28
C ILE A 779 -19.55 24.55 -11.23
N HIS A 780 -19.38 25.05 -12.46
CA HIS A 780 -18.46 24.43 -13.42
C HIS A 780 -17.06 25.05 -13.32
N LEU A 781 -16.07 24.19 -13.04
CA LEU A 781 -14.65 24.50 -13.07
C LEU A 781 -14.07 24.31 -14.49
N HIS A 782 -13.87 25.41 -15.22
CA HIS A 782 -13.36 25.40 -16.60
C HIS A 782 -12.38 26.56 -16.84
N ASP A 783 -11.33 26.34 -17.64
CA ASP A 783 -10.30 27.35 -17.98
C ASP A 783 -9.76 28.14 -16.76
N LEU A 784 -9.51 27.43 -15.65
CA LEU A 784 -9.06 27.97 -14.36
C LEU A 784 -10.02 28.98 -13.70
N LYS A 785 -11.31 28.93 -14.08
CA LYS A 785 -12.38 29.79 -13.55
C LYS A 785 -13.57 28.97 -13.07
N LEU A 786 -14.36 29.60 -12.20
CA LEU A 786 -15.62 29.07 -11.70
C LEU A 786 -16.77 29.77 -12.43
N HIS A 787 -17.66 28.98 -13.01
CA HIS A 787 -18.86 29.46 -13.69
C HIS A 787 -20.09 28.86 -13.02
N ILE A 788 -20.93 29.71 -12.42
CA ILE A 788 -22.18 29.29 -11.80
C ILE A 788 -23.28 29.28 -12.86
N TYR A 789 -23.98 28.17 -12.98
CA TYR A 789 -25.18 27.96 -13.77
C TYR A 789 -26.35 27.72 -12.81
N ARG A 790 -27.53 28.26 -13.13
CA ARG A 790 -28.76 28.04 -12.36
C ARG A 790 -29.56 26.93 -13.03
N GLY A 791 -30.18 26.08 -12.22
CA GLY A 791 -30.85 24.88 -12.70
C GLY A 791 -30.12 23.61 -12.29
N ASN A 792 -30.66 22.49 -12.74
CA ASN A 792 -30.13 21.15 -12.49
C ASN A 792 -28.91 20.84 -13.40
N PHE A 793 -28.53 19.56 -13.53
CA PHE A 793 -27.41 19.17 -14.38
C PHE A 793 -27.74 19.31 -15.88
N ASP A 794 -28.98 19.00 -16.28
CA ASP A 794 -29.42 19.07 -17.68
C ASP A 794 -29.53 20.52 -18.20
N ASP A 795 -30.01 21.44 -17.34
CA ASP A 795 -29.99 22.88 -17.58
C ASP A 795 -28.56 23.38 -17.79
N PHE A 796 -27.62 22.87 -16.98
CA PHE A 796 -26.20 23.15 -17.11
C PHE A 796 -25.62 22.61 -18.43
N GLU A 797 -25.89 21.34 -18.80
CA GLU A 797 -25.37 20.74 -20.03
C GLU A 797 -25.88 21.51 -21.27
N THR A 798 -27.17 21.87 -21.28
CA THR A 798 -27.78 22.71 -22.32
C THR A 798 -27.14 24.10 -22.40
N GLY A 799 -26.96 24.78 -21.26
CA GLY A 799 -26.31 26.10 -21.19
C GLY A 799 -24.82 26.06 -21.54
N TYR A 800 -24.14 24.96 -21.23
CA TYR A 800 -22.75 24.68 -21.59
C TYR A 800 -22.60 24.50 -23.10
N GLU A 801 -23.43 23.66 -23.70
CA GLU A 801 -23.50 23.44 -25.15
C GLU A 801 -23.72 24.74 -25.93
N GLN A 802 -24.67 25.57 -25.49
CA GLN A 802 -24.96 26.86 -26.12
C GLN A 802 -23.73 27.77 -26.09
N ARG A 803 -23.11 27.96 -24.91
CA ARG A 803 -21.90 28.78 -24.75
C ARG A 803 -20.72 28.25 -25.59
N ARG A 804 -20.54 26.92 -25.62
CA ARG A 804 -19.54 26.23 -26.46
C ARG A 804 -19.76 26.50 -27.95
N LYS A 805 -20.99 26.38 -28.43
CA LYS A 805 -21.39 26.67 -29.82
C LYS A 805 -21.14 28.14 -30.18
N GLU A 806 -21.47 29.08 -29.30
CA GLU A 806 -21.19 30.51 -29.48
C GLU A 806 -19.70 30.84 -29.56
N VAL A 807 -18.89 30.34 -28.62
CA VAL A 807 -17.44 30.62 -28.60
C VAL A 807 -16.74 29.97 -29.80
N ASN A 808 -17.12 28.75 -30.19
CA ASN A 808 -16.58 28.13 -31.40
C ASN A 808 -16.96 28.91 -32.67
N LYS A 809 -18.20 29.39 -32.78
CA LYS A 809 -18.63 30.26 -33.90
C LYS A 809 -17.82 31.57 -33.94
N LYS A 810 -17.57 32.21 -32.79
CA LYS A 810 -16.68 33.38 -32.69
C LYS A 810 -15.25 33.06 -33.12
N PHE A 811 -14.71 31.91 -32.69
CA PHE A 811 -13.38 31.44 -33.10
C PHE A 811 -13.28 31.17 -34.61
N GLU A 812 -14.27 30.53 -35.22
CA GLU A 812 -14.27 30.25 -36.66
C GLU A 812 -14.26 31.52 -37.51
N ILE A 813 -15.01 32.54 -37.10
CA ILE A 813 -15.01 33.85 -37.77
C ILE A 813 -13.61 34.48 -37.68
N TYR A 814 -12.98 34.42 -36.50
CA TYR A 814 -11.61 34.90 -36.29
C TYR A 814 -10.58 34.09 -37.10
N ASP A 815 -10.65 32.76 -37.12
CA ASP A 815 -9.74 31.89 -37.87
C ASP A 815 -9.90 32.08 -39.40
N LYS A 816 -11.12 32.28 -39.90
CA LYS A 816 -11.37 32.67 -41.31
C LYS A 816 -10.69 34.00 -41.65
N GLN A 817 -10.82 35.03 -40.80
CA GLN A 817 -10.15 36.32 -40.99
C GLN A 817 -8.61 36.20 -40.91
N MET A 818 -8.10 35.42 -39.96
CA MET A 818 -6.66 35.15 -39.81
C MET A 818 -6.08 34.34 -40.99
N LYS A 819 -6.81 33.37 -41.53
CA LYS A 819 -6.42 32.62 -42.73
C LYS A 819 -6.41 33.51 -43.97
N ALA A 820 -7.38 34.41 -44.12
CA ALA A 820 -7.39 35.42 -45.19
C ALA A 820 -6.17 36.37 -45.09
N ALA A 821 -5.87 36.90 -43.89
CA ALA A 821 -4.70 37.76 -43.65
C ALA A 821 -3.35 37.01 -43.75
N LYS A 822 -3.33 35.68 -43.62
CA LYS A 822 -2.15 34.85 -43.94
C LYS A 822 -1.97 34.67 -45.44
N ARG A 823 -3.05 34.46 -46.19
CA ARG A 823 -3.01 34.31 -47.67
C ARG A 823 -2.55 35.58 -48.39
N SER A 824 -2.74 36.78 -47.81
CA SER A 824 -2.25 38.04 -48.38
C SER A 824 -0.76 38.34 -48.08
N GLY A 825 -0.05 37.48 -47.33
CA GLY A 825 1.38 37.62 -47.03
C GLY A 825 1.78 38.79 -46.10
N SER A 826 0.90 39.76 -45.86
CA SER A 826 1.22 40.97 -45.09
C SER A 826 1.16 40.73 -43.58
N ARG A 827 2.32 40.81 -42.92
CA ARG A 827 2.46 40.71 -41.46
C ARG A 827 1.64 41.78 -40.72
N VAL A 828 1.61 42.99 -41.25
CA VAL A 828 0.82 44.14 -40.73
C VAL A 828 -0.68 43.84 -40.74
N GLN A 829 -1.18 43.12 -41.74
CA GLN A 829 -2.60 42.77 -41.83
C GLN A 829 -2.98 41.70 -40.79
N GLN A 830 -2.07 40.79 -40.46
CA GLN A 830 -2.27 39.77 -39.41
C GLN A 830 -2.28 40.40 -38.00
N GLU A 831 -1.44 41.42 -37.76
CA GLU A 831 -1.43 42.18 -36.51
C GLU A 831 -2.72 43.00 -36.36
N LYS A 832 -3.17 43.71 -37.41
CA LYS A 832 -4.46 44.42 -37.41
C LYS A 832 -5.66 43.52 -37.10
N VAL A 833 -5.70 42.27 -37.60
CA VAL A 833 -6.77 41.32 -37.27
C VAL A 833 -6.71 40.86 -35.82
N LYS A 834 -5.51 40.61 -35.26
CA LYS A 834 -5.32 40.29 -33.84
C LYS A 834 -5.77 41.43 -32.93
N ASP A 835 -5.36 42.66 -33.21
CA ASP A 835 -5.67 43.80 -32.35
C ASP A 835 -7.14 44.20 -32.43
N LYS A 836 -7.77 44.07 -33.60
CA LYS A 836 -9.22 44.20 -33.75
C LYS A 836 -9.97 43.14 -32.95
N ALA A 837 -9.49 41.90 -32.91
CA ALA A 837 -10.09 40.82 -32.11
C ALA A 837 -9.94 41.06 -30.60
N LYS A 838 -8.75 41.48 -30.13
CA LYS A 838 -8.52 41.87 -28.73
C LYS A 838 -9.40 43.06 -28.32
N SER A 839 -9.50 44.09 -29.16
CA SER A 839 -10.35 45.27 -28.90
C SER A 839 -11.84 44.90 -28.86
N ALA A 840 -12.30 43.97 -29.71
CA ALA A 840 -13.66 43.45 -29.65
C ALA A 840 -13.92 42.67 -28.35
N ALA A 841 -13.00 41.79 -27.94
CA ALA A 841 -13.08 41.05 -26.67
C ALA A 841 -13.11 42.00 -25.46
N ALA A 842 -12.27 43.04 -25.45
CA ALA A 842 -12.29 44.07 -24.41
C ALA A 842 -13.63 44.83 -24.34
N LYS A 843 -14.25 45.12 -25.50
CA LYS A 843 -15.58 45.78 -25.57
C LYS A 843 -16.74 44.88 -25.16
N GLU A 844 -16.65 43.57 -25.37
CA GLU A 844 -17.64 42.62 -24.83
C GLU A 844 -17.49 42.48 -23.31
N ALA A 845 -16.25 42.39 -22.82
CA ALA A 845 -15.96 42.34 -21.38
C ALA A 845 -16.43 43.61 -20.63
N SER A 846 -16.26 44.80 -21.23
CA SER A 846 -16.75 46.05 -20.62
C SER A 846 -18.27 46.21 -20.69
N LYS A 847 -18.95 45.69 -21.74
CA LYS A 847 -20.42 45.65 -21.78
C LYS A 847 -21.02 44.81 -20.65
N ASN A 848 -20.44 43.65 -20.35
CA ASN A 848 -20.90 42.82 -19.22
C ASN A 848 -20.60 43.45 -17.86
N LYS A 849 -19.61 44.35 -17.78
CA LYS A 849 -19.27 45.12 -16.56
C LYS A 849 -20.11 46.38 -16.34
N ALA A 850 -20.99 46.78 -17.26
CA ALA A 850 -21.80 47.99 -17.12
C ALA A 850 -22.87 47.97 -15.98
N LYS A 851 -22.84 46.97 -15.10
CA LYS A 851 -23.58 46.92 -13.83
C LYS A 851 -22.69 47.05 -12.56
N GLY A 852 -21.38 47.24 -12.70
CA GLY A 852 -20.43 47.47 -11.59
C GLY A 852 -19.39 48.54 -11.95
N LYS A 853 -18.93 49.32 -10.96
CA LYS A 853 -17.96 50.42 -11.19
C LYS A 853 -16.57 49.89 -11.57
N VAL A 854 -15.81 50.77 -12.23
CA VAL A 854 -14.48 50.51 -12.79
C VAL A 854 -13.43 50.29 -11.70
N ASP A 855 -12.62 49.25 -11.86
CA ASP A 855 -11.26 49.12 -11.32
C ASP A 855 -10.32 48.85 -12.52
N GLU A 856 -9.06 49.29 -12.45
CA GLU A 856 -8.18 49.47 -13.62
C GLU A 856 -7.20 48.30 -13.91
N ASP A 857 -7.21 47.26 -13.08
CA ASP A 857 -6.24 46.14 -13.06
C ASP A 857 -6.76 44.82 -13.68
N ASP A 858 -7.48 44.90 -14.80
CA ASP A 858 -7.95 43.70 -15.51
C ASP A 858 -6.93 43.11 -16.49
N ALA A 859 -6.84 41.77 -16.48
CA ALA A 859 -5.93 41.02 -17.34
C ALA A 859 -6.12 41.35 -18.85
N PRO A 860 -5.05 41.42 -19.65
CA PRO A 860 -5.12 41.86 -21.03
C PRO A 860 -6.07 40.99 -21.86
N ALA A 861 -7.03 41.63 -22.53
CA ALA A 861 -8.03 40.95 -23.34
C ALA A 861 -7.37 40.08 -24.44
N GLU A 862 -7.50 38.76 -24.31
CA GLU A 862 -6.96 37.81 -25.27
C GLU A 862 -7.86 37.65 -26.50
N ALA A 863 -7.27 37.17 -27.61
CA ALA A 863 -8.03 36.80 -28.79
C ALA A 863 -8.88 35.54 -28.53
N PRO A 864 -10.05 35.38 -29.18
CA PRO A 864 -10.87 34.18 -29.05
C PRO A 864 -10.06 32.91 -29.33
N ARG A 865 -10.15 31.94 -28.42
CA ARG A 865 -9.55 30.60 -28.56
C ARG A 865 -10.66 29.61 -28.97
N LYS A 866 -10.31 28.52 -29.66
CA LYS A 866 -11.26 27.45 -29.97
C LYS A 866 -11.64 26.75 -28.67
N TRP A 867 -12.93 26.53 -28.42
CA TRP A 867 -13.37 25.67 -27.32
C TRP A 867 -12.92 24.24 -27.64
N ARG A 868 -12.15 23.64 -26.73
CA ARG A 868 -11.58 22.29 -26.89
C ARG A 868 -11.92 21.46 -25.67
N ASP A 869 -13.00 20.70 -25.77
CA ASP A 869 -13.23 19.57 -24.89
C ASP A 869 -12.15 18.51 -25.16
N TYR A 870 -11.83 17.70 -24.16
CA TYR A 870 -11.00 16.52 -24.37
C TYR A 870 -11.93 15.41 -24.87
N SER A 871 -11.72 14.95 -26.11
CA SER A 871 -12.45 13.79 -26.63
C SER A 871 -11.83 12.52 -26.05
N VAL A 872 -12.67 11.66 -25.47
CA VAL A 872 -12.31 10.31 -25.04
C VAL A 872 -13.13 9.35 -25.91
N GLU A 873 -12.45 8.38 -26.53
CA GLU A 873 -13.07 7.31 -27.32
C GLU A 873 -12.50 6.00 -26.78
N PHE A 874 -13.31 5.23 -26.05
CA PHE A 874 -12.95 3.86 -25.71
C PHE A 874 -13.39 2.98 -26.88
N HIS A 875 -12.63 1.92 -27.15
CA HIS A 875 -12.97 0.97 -28.19
C HIS A 875 -12.37 -0.39 -27.85
N PHE A 876 -13.25 -1.39 -27.71
CA PHE A 876 -12.86 -2.78 -27.51
C PHE A 876 -12.95 -3.50 -28.86
N PRO A 877 -11.87 -4.19 -29.30
CA PRO A 877 -11.87 -4.84 -30.59
C PRO A 877 -12.82 -6.03 -30.59
N GLU A 878 -13.53 -6.25 -31.70
CA GLU A 878 -14.44 -7.38 -31.86
C GLU A 878 -13.72 -8.72 -31.52
N PRO A 879 -14.31 -9.54 -30.63
CA PRO A 879 -13.83 -10.86 -30.32
C PRO A 879 -14.02 -11.83 -31.49
N THR A 880 -13.16 -12.84 -31.56
CA THR A 880 -13.36 -14.01 -32.41
C THR A 880 -14.51 -14.85 -31.88
N GLU A 881 -15.45 -15.24 -32.73
CA GLU A 881 -16.55 -16.13 -32.33
C GLU A 881 -16.03 -17.43 -31.72
N LEU A 882 -16.66 -17.86 -30.63
CA LEU A 882 -16.39 -19.10 -29.92
C LEU A 882 -17.72 -19.84 -29.74
N THR A 883 -17.68 -21.17 -29.84
CA THR A 883 -18.84 -22.03 -29.59
C THR A 883 -19.24 -22.00 -28.11
N PRO A 884 -20.52 -21.73 -27.77
CA PRO A 884 -21.04 -21.87 -26.41
C PRO A 884 -20.88 -23.29 -25.83
N PRO A 885 -20.87 -23.46 -24.50
CA PRO A 885 -20.89 -22.39 -23.48
C PRO A 885 -19.50 -21.76 -23.31
N LEU A 886 -19.43 -20.43 -23.16
CA LEU A 886 -18.14 -19.76 -22.91
C LEU A 886 -17.67 -19.96 -21.47
N LEU A 887 -18.57 -19.68 -20.52
CA LEU A 887 -18.31 -19.69 -19.09
C LEU A 887 -19.61 -20.06 -18.34
N GLN A 888 -19.56 -21.06 -17.45
CA GLN A 888 -20.70 -21.48 -16.66
C GLN A 888 -20.26 -21.90 -15.25
N LEU A 889 -20.98 -21.43 -14.24
CA LEU A 889 -20.93 -21.94 -12.86
C LEU A 889 -22.13 -22.88 -12.69
N VAL A 890 -21.89 -24.07 -12.15
CA VAL A 890 -22.93 -25.10 -11.91
C VAL A 890 -22.89 -25.52 -10.44
N GLU A 891 -23.99 -25.30 -9.72
CA GLU A 891 -24.19 -25.53 -8.28
C GLU A 891 -23.05 -24.99 -7.41
N VAL A 892 -22.40 -23.89 -7.83
CA VAL A 892 -21.17 -23.41 -7.20
C VAL A 892 -21.44 -22.85 -5.81
N SER A 893 -20.71 -23.36 -4.82
CA SER A 893 -20.67 -22.79 -3.47
C SER A 893 -19.25 -22.45 -3.06
N PHE A 894 -19.08 -21.35 -2.34
CA PHE A 894 -17.78 -20.83 -1.91
C PHE A 894 -17.86 -20.14 -0.56
N SER A 895 -16.92 -20.44 0.33
CA SER A 895 -16.75 -19.78 1.63
C SER A 895 -15.27 -19.46 1.88
N TYR A 896 -14.97 -18.30 2.45
CA TYR A 896 -13.60 -17.94 2.79
C TYR A 896 -13.12 -18.73 4.03
N PRO A 897 -11.92 -19.34 4.05
CA PRO A 897 -11.46 -20.20 5.16
C PRO A 897 -11.41 -19.55 6.56
N ASN A 898 -11.42 -18.21 6.62
CA ASN A 898 -11.36 -17.42 7.86
C ASN A 898 -12.65 -16.60 8.11
N ARG A 899 -13.74 -16.88 7.37
CA ARG A 899 -14.99 -16.08 7.35
C ARG A 899 -16.21 -17.01 7.26
N GLU A 900 -16.55 -17.67 8.38
CA GLU A 900 -17.73 -18.55 8.46
C GLU A 900 -19.06 -17.78 8.36
N ASP A 901 -19.04 -16.46 8.56
CA ASP A 901 -20.17 -15.54 8.35
C ASP A 901 -20.48 -15.27 6.86
N PHE A 902 -19.67 -15.78 5.93
CA PHE A 902 -19.82 -15.54 4.50
C PHE A 902 -19.72 -16.84 3.69
N ARG A 903 -20.84 -17.19 3.03
CA ARG A 903 -20.92 -18.25 2.02
C ARG A 903 -21.72 -17.74 0.83
N LEU A 904 -21.23 -17.99 -0.38
CA LEU A 904 -22.06 -18.05 -1.59
C LEU A 904 -22.50 -19.52 -1.76
N SER A 905 -23.78 -19.79 -2.01
CA SER A 905 -24.33 -21.14 -2.13
C SER A 905 -25.28 -21.29 -3.31
N GLY A 906 -25.16 -22.38 -4.06
CA GLY A 906 -26.05 -22.72 -5.17
C GLY A 906 -26.00 -21.70 -6.31
N VAL A 907 -24.81 -21.27 -6.71
CA VAL A 907 -24.62 -20.29 -7.79
C VAL A 907 -24.62 -21.01 -9.14
N ASP A 908 -25.74 -20.93 -9.83
CA ASP A 908 -25.95 -21.42 -11.20
C ASP A 908 -26.09 -20.23 -12.17
N VAL A 909 -25.02 -19.93 -12.89
CA VAL A 909 -24.99 -18.80 -13.84
C VAL A 909 -24.19 -19.12 -15.10
N GLY A 910 -24.65 -18.64 -16.26
CA GLY A 910 -23.99 -18.78 -17.55
C GLY A 910 -23.67 -17.43 -18.18
N ILE A 911 -22.60 -17.35 -18.97
CA ILE A 911 -22.25 -16.18 -19.77
C ILE A 911 -21.83 -16.68 -21.15
N ASP A 912 -22.45 -16.15 -22.20
CA ASP A 912 -22.15 -16.46 -23.59
C ASP A 912 -21.78 -15.19 -24.39
N MET A 913 -21.61 -15.33 -25.71
CA MET A 913 -21.32 -14.20 -26.60
C MET A 913 -22.53 -13.24 -26.63
N GLY A 914 -22.30 -11.96 -26.35
CA GLY A 914 -23.35 -10.94 -26.38
C GLY A 914 -24.16 -10.78 -25.10
N THR A 915 -24.06 -11.70 -24.12
CA THR A 915 -24.73 -11.57 -22.82
C THR A 915 -24.29 -10.27 -22.12
N ARG A 916 -25.23 -9.54 -21.53
CA ARG A 916 -25.02 -8.36 -20.69
C ARG A 916 -25.48 -8.69 -19.28
N VAL A 917 -24.60 -8.63 -18.30
CA VAL A 917 -24.91 -8.93 -16.91
C VAL A 917 -24.60 -7.74 -16.02
N ALA A 918 -25.60 -7.23 -15.31
CA ALA A 918 -25.42 -6.27 -14.23
C ALA A 918 -25.50 -6.98 -12.87
N ILE A 919 -24.42 -6.95 -12.10
CA ILE A 919 -24.37 -7.54 -10.75
C ILE A 919 -24.63 -6.43 -9.72
N VAL A 920 -25.78 -6.53 -9.05
CA VAL A 920 -26.24 -5.56 -8.03
C VAL A 920 -26.33 -6.23 -6.64
N GLY A 921 -26.51 -5.41 -5.61
CA GLY A 921 -26.61 -5.86 -4.21
C GLY A 921 -25.70 -5.06 -3.26
N PRO A 922 -25.83 -5.24 -1.93
CA PRO A 922 -25.12 -4.43 -0.94
C PRO A 922 -23.61 -4.66 -0.91
N ASN A 923 -22.86 -3.74 -0.32
CA ASN A 923 -21.42 -3.88 -0.18
C ASN A 923 -21.03 -4.95 0.85
N GLY A 924 -20.10 -5.83 0.46
CA GLY A 924 -19.73 -7.02 1.24
C GLY A 924 -20.58 -8.27 0.97
N ALA A 925 -21.64 -8.18 0.15
CA ALA A 925 -22.53 -9.30 -0.16
C ALA A 925 -21.92 -10.40 -1.05
N GLY A 926 -20.78 -10.13 -1.70
CA GLY A 926 -20.04 -11.13 -2.48
C GLY A 926 -19.77 -10.78 -3.95
N LYS A 927 -20.22 -9.62 -4.45
CA LYS A 927 -20.07 -9.19 -5.86
C LYS A 927 -18.66 -9.44 -6.45
N SER A 928 -17.60 -8.91 -5.83
CA SER A 928 -16.22 -9.16 -6.27
C SER A 928 -15.75 -10.61 -6.06
N THR A 929 -16.34 -11.35 -5.13
CA THR A 929 -16.08 -12.80 -4.94
C THR A 929 -16.64 -13.61 -6.10
N LEU A 930 -17.86 -13.28 -6.55
CA LEU A 930 -18.46 -13.84 -7.76
C LEU A 930 -17.61 -13.53 -9.00
N LEU A 931 -17.17 -12.28 -9.19
CA LEU A 931 -16.24 -11.92 -10.27
C LEU A 931 -14.91 -12.70 -10.20
N ASN A 932 -14.37 -12.96 -9.01
CA ASN A 932 -13.17 -13.78 -8.83
C ASN A 932 -13.40 -15.26 -9.21
N LEU A 933 -14.57 -15.83 -8.89
CA LEU A 933 -14.98 -17.18 -9.28
C LEU A 933 -15.18 -17.30 -10.80
N LEU A 934 -15.78 -16.28 -11.44
CA LEU A 934 -15.92 -16.20 -12.88
C LEU A 934 -14.55 -16.09 -13.58
N ALA A 935 -13.66 -15.23 -13.07
CA ALA A 935 -12.30 -15.04 -13.60
C ALA A 935 -11.39 -16.27 -13.43
N GLY A 936 -11.54 -17.01 -12.33
CA GLY A 936 -10.71 -18.18 -12.00
C GLY A 936 -9.60 -17.95 -10.98
N ASP A 937 -9.62 -16.81 -10.29
CA ASP A 937 -8.70 -16.52 -9.19
C ASP A 937 -9.04 -17.32 -7.92
N LEU A 938 -10.33 -17.68 -7.76
CA LEU A 938 -10.83 -18.50 -6.67
C LEU A 938 -11.28 -19.86 -7.18
N VAL A 939 -10.94 -20.90 -6.41
CA VAL A 939 -11.44 -22.27 -6.59
C VAL A 939 -12.73 -22.41 -5.77
N PRO A 940 -13.83 -22.92 -6.33
CA PRO A 940 -15.06 -23.15 -5.58
C PRO A 940 -14.85 -24.21 -4.48
N SER A 941 -15.65 -24.14 -3.42
CA SER A 941 -15.67 -25.15 -2.36
C SER A 941 -16.48 -26.39 -2.78
N GLU A 942 -17.59 -26.16 -3.49
CA GLU A 942 -18.50 -27.18 -4.04
C GLU A 942 -18.97 -26.70 -5.44
N GLY A 943 -19.45 -27.61 -6.29
CA GLY A 943 -19.88 -27.32 -7.66
C GLY A 943 -18.76 -27.35 -8.72
N GLU A 944 -19.10 -27.04 -9.97
CA GLU A 944 -18.18 -27.08 -11.13
C GLU A 944 -18.12 -25.72 -11.85
N VAL A 945 -16.93 -25.35 -12.36
CA VAL A 945 -16.76 -24.19 -13.25
C VAL A 945 -16.33 -24.67 -14.64
N ARG A 946 -17.21 -24.51 -15.63
CA ARG A 946 -16.96 -24.88 -17.02
C ARG A 946 -16.51 -23.65 -17.81
N ARG A 947 -15.40 -23.78 -18.56
CA ARG A 947 -14.83 -22.68 -19.36
C ARG A 947 -14.30 -23.18 -20.70
N SER A 948 -14.50 -22.41 -21.77
CA SER A 948 -13.89 -22.70 -23.07
C SER A 948 -12.37 -22.47 -23.04
N GLN A 949 -11.57 -23.41 -23.56
CA GLN A 949 -10.10 -23.36 -23.51
C GLN A 949 -9.47 -22.18 -24.27
N LYS A 950 -10.19 -21.60 -25.24
CA LYS A 950 -9.73 -20.44 -26.03
C LYS A 950 -10.24 -19.10 -25.47
N LEU A 951 -10.98 -19.13 -24.37
CA LEU A 951 -11.53 -17.93 -23.75
C LEU A 951 -10.42 -16.97 -23.32
N ARG A 952 -10.69 -15.67 -23.45
CA ARG A 952 -9.81 -14.58 -22.99
C ARG A 952 -10.69 -13.62 -22.21
N ILE A 953 -10.34 -13.38 -20.96
CA ILE A 953 -11.13 -12.54 -20.05
C ILE A 953 -10.39 -11.22 -19.86
N GLY A 954 -11.05 -10.11 -20.16
CA GLY A 954 -10.56 -8.76 -19.93
C GLY A 954 -11.11 -8.26 -18.60
N ARG A 955 -10.27 -8.25 -17.56
CA ARG A 955 -10.70 -7.90 -16.20
C ARG A 955 -10.25 -6.51 -15.78
N TYR A 956 -11.20 -5.72 -15.28
CA TYR A 956 -10.95 -4.52 -14.49
C TYR A 956 -11.33 -4.81 -13.04
N SER A 957 -10.40 -4.61 -12.10
CA SER A 957 -10.62 -4.84 -10.66
C SER A 957 -10.44 -3.53 -9.89
N GLN A 958 -11.18 -3.36 -8.79
CA GLN A 958 -11.05 -2.16 -7.94
C GLN A 958 -9.60 -1.89 -7.49
N HIS A 959 -8.82 -2.95 -7.24
CA HIS A 959 -7.40 -2.91 -6.87
C HIS A 959 -6.41 -2.84 -8.06
N PHE A 960 -6.84 -2.40 -9.24
CA PHE A 960 -5.97 -2.36 -10.44
C PHE A 960 -4.66 -1.57 -10.23
N VAL A 961 -4.64 -0.62 -9.30
CA VAL A 961 -3.45 0.19 -8.97
C VAL A 961 -2.29 -0.70 -8.49
N ASP A 962 -2.57 -1.81 -7.81
CA ASP A 962 -1.57 -2.74 -7.30
C ASP A 962 -0.99 -3.65 -8.40
N LEU A 963 -1.69 -3.79 -9.54
CA LEU A 963 -1.22 -4.50 -10.74
C LEU A 963 -0.26 -3.65 -11.59
N LEU A 964 -0.19 -2.33 -11.36
CA LEU A 964 0.59 -1.40 -12.19
C LEU A 964 2.05 -1.26 -11.72
N THR A 965 2.99 -1.43 -12.65
CA THR A 965 4.43 -1.21 -12.37
C THR A 965 4.75 0.28 -12.26
N MET A 966 4.66 0.81 -11.04
CA MET A 966 4.77 2.24 -10.70
C MET A 966 6.00 2.98 -11.29
N GLY A 967 7.12 2.28 -11.53
CA GLY A 967 8.34 2.85 -12.09
C GLY A 967 8.40 2.92 -13.63
N GLU A 968 7.48 2.26 -14.34
CA GLU A 968 7.41 2.25 -15.81
C GLU A 968 6.57 3.43 -16.33
N THR A 969 6.71 3.77 -17.61
CA THR A 969 5.75 4.64 -18.32
C THR A 969 4.62 3.81 -18.94
N PRO A 970 3.41 4.37 -19.19
CA PRO A 970 2.30 3.68 -19.84
C PRO A 970 2.68 2.97 -21.14
N VAL A 971 3.50 3.61 -21.97
CA VAL A 971 3.96 3.03 -23.25
C VAL A 971 4.85 1.81 -23.00
N GLN A 972 5.78 1.87 -22.03
CA GLN A 972 6.63 0.73 -21.68
C GLN A 972 5.83 -0.43 -21.08
N TYR A 973 4.88 -0.12 -20.19
CA TYR A 973 4.00 -1.10 -19.56
C TYR A 973 3.18 -1.88 -20.60
N LEU A 974 2.54 -1.18 -21.55
CA LEU A 974 1.74 -1.81 -22.60
C LEU A 974 2.58 -2.64 -23.59
N LEU A 975 3.78 -2.17 -23.95
CA LEU A 975 4.70 -2.93 -24.81
C LEU A 975 5.22 -4.20 -24.13
N ARG A 976 5.43 -4.17 -22.80
CA ARG A 976 5.88 -5.33 -22.02
C ARG A 976 4.80 -6.42 -21.91
N LEU A 977 3.53 -6.03 -21.81
CA LEU A 977 2.41 -6.98 -21.73
C LEU A 977 2.03 -7.58 -23.08
N HIS A 978 2.31 -6.88 -24.19
CA HIS A 978 1.96 -7.30 -25.55
C HIS A 978 3.22 -7.36 -26.43
N PRO A 979 4.16 -8.29 -26.18
CA PRO A 979 5.50 -8.32 -26.80
C PRO A 979 5.47 -8.56 -28.32
N ASP A 980 4.41 -9.13 -28.87
CA ASP A 980 4.19 -9.24 -30.33
C ASP A 980 4.23 -7.85 -31.03
N GLN A 981 4.13 -6.77 -30.25
CA GLN A 981 4.24 -5.38 -30.66
C GLN A 981 5.68 -4.80 -30.59
N GLU A 982 6.74 -5.55 -30.91
CA GLU A 982 8.11 -4.99 -31.01
C GLU A 982 8.35 -4.10 -32.26
N GLY A 983 8.91 -2.89 -32.07
CA GLY A 983 9.36 -1.97 -33.12
C GLY A 983 9.08 -0.47 -32.86
N LEU A 984 9.88 0.45 -33.43
CA LEU A 984 9.73 1.92 -33.24
C LEU A 984 8.37 2.46 -33.70
N SER A 985 7.86 2.00 -34.85
CA SER A 985 6.53 2.39 -35.37
C SER A 985 5.38 1.95 -34.44
N LYS A 986 5.56 0.85 -33.68
CA LYS A 986 4.56 0.36 -32.72
C LYS A 986 4.53 1.19 -31.42
N GLN A 987 5.66 1.85 -31.11
CA GLN A 987 5.76 3.15 -30.41
C GLN A 987 4.52 4.04 -30.52
N GLU A 988 4.32 4.46 -31.76
CA GLU A 988 3.34 5.44 -32.16
C GLU A 988 1.94 4.85 -32.17
N ALA A 989 1.79 3.56 -32.52
CA ALA A 989 0.52 2.84 -32.42
C ALA A 989 0.01 2.72 -30.96
N VAL A 990 0.88 2.38 -30.00
CA VAL A 990 0.53 2.34 -28.56
C VAL A 990 0.17 3.74 -28.06
N ARG A 991 0.89 4.78 -28.49
CA ARG A 991 0.56 6.18 -28.15
C ARG A 991 -0.72 6.68 -28.80
N ALA A 992 -1.04 6.23 -30.02
CA ALA A 992 -2.31 6.52 -30.67
C ALA A 992 -3.47 5.87 -29.91
N LYS A 993 -3.34 4.60 -29.49
CA LYS A 993 -4.33 3.93 -28.62
C LYS A 993 -4.50 4.66 -27.28
N LEU A 994 -3.41 4.95 -26.55
CA LEU A 994 -3.46 5.74 -25.31
C LEU A 994 -4.11 7.12 -25.51
N GLY A 995 -3.89 7.75 -26.67
CA GLY A 995 -4.51 9.02 -27.05
C GLY A 995 -6.02 8.91 -27.26
N LYS A 996 -6.50 7.84 -27.94
CA LYS A 996 -7.94 7.56 -28.11
C LYS A 996 -8.63 7.33 -26.77
N PHE A 997 -8.05 6.48 -25.91
CA PHE A 997 -8.47 6.26 -24.52
C PHE A 997 -8.28 7.48 -23.60
N GLY A 998 -8.09 8.69 -24.15
CA GLY A 998 -8.15 9.95 -23.41
C GLY A 998 -6.93 10.27 -22.55
N LEU A 999 -5.82 9.53 -22.64
CA LEU A 999 -4.60 9.90 -21.92
C LEU A 999 -3.86 11.01 -22.68
N PRO A 1000 -3.64 12.20 -22.10
CA PRO A 1000 -2.97 13.30 -22.79
C PRO A 1000 -1.56 12.94 -23.24
N SER A 1001 -1.15 13.40 -24.43
CA SER A 1001 0.12 12.99 -25.07
C SER A 1001 1.40 13.29 -24.28
N HIS A 1002 1.33 14.23 -23.32
CA HIS A 1002 2.42 14.53 -22.39
C HIS A 1002 2.57 13.46 -21.27
N ASN A 1003 1.48 12.78 -20.91
CA ASN A 1003 1.45 11.74 -19.88
C ASN A 1003 1.79 10.34 -20.43
N HIS A 1004 1.89 10.14 -21.75
CA HIS A 1004 2.32 8.86 -22.35
C HIS A 1004 3.72 8.43 -21.89
N LEU A 1005 4.61 9.41 -21.68
CA LEU A 1005 5.95 9.24 -21.13
C LEU A 1005 6.02 9.69 -19.64
N THR A 1006 4.84 9.85 -19.03
CA THR A 1006 4.58 10.00 -17.60
C THR A 1006 4.98 8.73 -16.81
N PRO A 1007 5.94 8.64 -15.87
CA PRO A 1007 6.01 7.45 -15.03
C PRO A 1007 4.68 7.21 -14.28
N ILE A 1008 4.18 5.97 -14.28
CA ILE A 1008 2.82 5.63 -13.83
C ILE A 1008 2.54 6.09 -12.39
N ALA A 1009 3.56 6.10 -11.52
CA ALA A 1009 3.45 6.62 -10.17
C ALA A 1009 2.97 8.09 -10.07
N LYS A 1010 3.26 8.94 -11.08
CA LYS A 1010 2.85 10.36 -11.11
C LYS A 1010 1.46 10.59 -11.71
N LEU A 1011 0.83 9.57 -12.27
CA LEU A 1011 -0.48 9.67 -12.89
C LEU A 1011 -1.60 9.66 -11.84
N SER A 1012 -2.67 10.40 -12.09
CA SER A 1012 -3.89 10.37 -11.25
C SER A 1012 -4.61 9.01 -11.36
N GLY A 1013 -5.56 8.73 -10.46
CA GLY A 1013 -6.38 7.50 -10.49
C GLY A 1013 -7.02 7.26 -11.86
N GLY A 1014 -7.74 8.25 -12.40
CA GLY A 1014 -8.35 8.14 -13.73
C GLY A 1014 -7.38 8.00 -14.89
N GLN A 1015 -6.19 8.62 -14.79
CA GLN A 1015 -5.14 8.41 -15.79
C GLN A 1015 -4.58 6.98 -15.75
N LYS A 1016 -4.46 6.38 -14.56
CA LYS A 1016 -4.08 4.97 -14.39
C LYS A 1016 -5.19 4.04 -14.89
N ALA A 1017 -6.45 4.33 -14.61
CA ALA A 1017 -7.60 3.59 -15.12
C ALA A 1017 -7.60 3.53 -16.67
N ARG A 1018 -7.41 4.67 -17.35
CA ARG A 1018 -7.29 4.73 -18.82
C ARG A 1018 -6.16 3.84 -19.38
N VAL A 1019 -5.03 3.71 -18.67
CA VAL A 1019 -3.94 2.79 -19.05
C VAL A 1019 -4.37 1.33 -18.91
N VAL A 1020 -5.12 0.98 -17.86
CA VAL A 1020 -5.67 -0.37 -17.68
C VAL A 1020 -6.71 -0.70 -18.75
N PHE A 1021 -7.67 0.19 -19.04
CA PHE A 1021 -8.61 0.00 -20.15
C PHE A 1021 -7.91 -0.16 -21.51
N THR A 1022 -6.84 0.61 -21.76
CA THR A 1022 -6.02 0.41 -22.96
C THR A 1022 -5.36 -0.98 -22.98
N SER A 1023 -4.88 -1.47 -21.83
CA SER A 1023 -4.28 -2.81 -21.70
C SER A 1023 -5.30 -3.93 -21.93
N ILE A 1024 -6.53 -3.77 -21.42
CA ILE A 1024 -7.66 -4.69 -21.62
C ILE A 1024 -8.06 -4.71 -23.11
N SER A 1025 -8.26 -3.55 -23.74
CA SER A 1025 -8.54 -3.47 -25.18
C SER A 1025 -7.44 -4.12 -26.03
N MET A 1026 -6.17 -3.99 -25.65
CA MET A 1026 -5.06 -4.66 -26.34
C MET A 1026 -5.05 -6.19 -26.20
N SER A 1027 -5.62 -6.78 -25.13
CA SER A 1027 -5.67 -8.25 -24.95
C SER A 1027 -6.73 -8.97 -25.80
N ARG A 1028 -7.56 -8.22 -26.54
CA ARG A 1028 -8.66 -8.75 -27.37
C ARG A 1028 -9.57 -9.74 -26.59
N PRO A 1029 -10.19 -9.32 -25.49
CA PRO A 1029 -11.00 -10.20 -24.66
C PRO A 1029 -12.26 -10.67 -25.39
N HIS A 1030 -12.81 -11.80 -24.97
CA HIS A 1030 -14.14 -12.30 -25.38
C HIS A 1030 -15.21 -11.97 -24.33
N ILE A 1031 -14.81 -11.96 -23.05
CA ILE A 1031 -15.66 -11.53 -21.93
C ILE A 1031 -14.95 -10.38 -21.21
N LEU A 1032 -15.68 -9.32 -20.90
CA LEU A 1032 -15.26 -8.23 -20.02
C LEU A 1032 -15.84 -8.45 -18.61
N LEU A 1033 -14.99 -8.43 -17.58
CA LEU A 1033 -15.40 -8.46 -16.17
C LEU A 1033 -14.99 -7.13 -15.53
N LEU A 1034 -15.95 -6.29 -15.17
CA LEU A 1034 -15.71 -4.92 -14.70
C LEU A 1034 -16.21 -4.74 -13.26
N ASP A 1035 -15.28 -4.61 -12.32
CA ASP A 1035 -15.56 -4.35 -10.89
C ASP A 1035 -15.42 -2.84 -10.60
N GLU A 1036 -16.55 -2.14 -10.46
CA GLU A 1036 -16.67 -0.70 -10.18
C GLU A 1036 -15.81 0.20 -11.10
N PRO A 1037 -16.04 0.17 -12.43
CA PRO A 1037 -15.19 0.87 -13.40
C PRO A 1037 -15.26 2.40 -13.32
N THR A 1038 -16.31 2.97 -12.73
CA THR A 1038 -16.61 4.42 -12.70
C THR A 1038 -15.80 5.19 -11.65
N ASN A 1039 -15.39 4.56 -10.54
CA ASN A 1039 -14.77 5.15 -9.34
C ASN A 1039 -13.63 6.16 -9.54
N HIS A 1040 -12.96 6.17 -10.70
CA HIS A 1040 -11.87 7.09 -11.01
C HIS A 1040 -12.00 7.76 -12.39
N LEU A 1041 -13.09 7.49 -13.11
CA LEU A 1041 -13.35 8.08 -14.42
C LEU A 1041 -14.00 9.46 -14.25
N ASP A 1042 -13.78 10.35 -15.21
CA ASP A 1042 -14.58 11.57 -15.35
C ASP A 1042 -15.78 11.27 -16.26
N MET A 1043 -16.80 12.14 -16.17
CA MET A 1043 -18.07 12.02 -16.90
C MET A 1043 -17.90 11.57 -18.36
N GLN A 1044 -16.99 12.23 -19.09
CA GLN A 1044 -16.76 11.98 -20.52
C GLN A 1044 -16.08 10.63 -20.79
N SER A 1045 -15.36 10.07 -19.81
CA SER A 1045 -14.85 8.69 -19.90
C SER A 1045 -15.91 7.64 -19.53
N ILE A 1046 -16.88 7.99 -18.69
CA ILE A 1046 -18.02 7.12 -18.37
C ILE A 1046 -18.94 7.04 -19.59
N ASP A 1047 -19.25 8.17 -20.23
CA ASP A 1047 -19.94 8.22 -21.53
C ASP A 1047 -19.23 7.34 -22.57
N ALA A 1048 -17.93 7.56 -22.79
CA ALA A 1048 -17.15 6.79 -23.75
C ALA A 1048 -17.04 5.29 -23.40
N LEU A 1049 -17.07 4.93 -22.10
CA LEU A 1049 -17.12 3.53 -21.66
C LEU A 1049 -18.49 2.92 -21.96
N ALA A 1050 -19.60 3.63 -21.70
CA ALA A 1050 -20.94 3.15 -22.02
C ALA A 1050 -21.08 2.87 -23.52
N ASP A 1051 -20.70 3.83 -24.37
CA ASP A 1051 -20.71 3.68 -25.84
C ASP A 1051 -19.86 2.46 -26.27
N ALA A 1052 -18.66 2.29 -25.69
CA ALA A 1052 -17.77 1.18 -26.04
C ALA A 1052 -18.22 -0.20 -25.52
N LEU A 1053 -19.04 -0.26 -24.47
CA LEU A 1053 -19.61 -1.51 -23.96
C LEU A 1053 -20.88 -1.91 -24.71
N ASP A 1054 -21.63 -0.94 -25.23
CA ASP A 1054 -22.73 -1.20 -26.17
C ASP A 1054 -22.18 -1.78 -27.49
N GLU A 1055 -21.20 -1.12 -28.11
CA GLU A 1055 -20.52 -1.59 -29.34
C GLU A 1055 -19.87 -2.99 -29.22
N PHE A 1056 -19.52 -3.46 -28.02
CA PHE A 1056 -18.71 -4.66 -27.84
C PHE A 1056 -19.51 -5.97 -27.99
N THR A 1057 -19.31 -6.69 -29.09
CA THR A 1057 -20.06 -7.93 -29.41
C THR A 1057 -19.77 -9.15 -28.52
N GLY A 1058 -18.83 -9.05 -27.57
CA GLY A 1058 -18.56 -10.11 -26.59
C GLY A 1058 -19.52 -10.09 -25.39
N GLY A 1059 -19.25 -10.95 -24.40
CA GLY A 1059 -19.98 -10.95 -23.12
C GLY A 1059 -19.49 -9.85 -22.18
N VAL A 1060 -20.37 -9.19 -21.43
CA VAL A 1060 -20.02 -8.15 -20.47
C VAL A 1060 -20.66 -8.46 -19.12
N VAL A 1061 -19.86 -8.45 -18.06
CA VAL A 1061 -20.31 -8.50 -16.67
C VAL A 1061 -19.84 -7.22 -15.97
N LEU A 1062 -20.79 -6.46 -15.44
CA LEU A 1062 -20.59 -5.17 -14.82
C LEU A 1062 -21.08 -5.20 -13.37
N VAL A 1063 -20.18 -4.91 -12.42
CA VAL A 1063 -20.55 -4.44 -11.07
C VAL A 1063 -20.41 -2.92 -11.10
N SER A 1064 -21.49 -2.20 -10.83
CA SER A 1064 -21.45 -0.75 -10.65
C SER A 1064 -22.58 -0.25 -9.75
N HIS A 1065 -22.44 0.99 -9.30
CA HIS A 1065 -23.49 1.80 -8.66
C HIS A 1065 -24.01 2.92 -9.59
N ASP A 1066 -23.35 3.18 -10.73
CA ASP A 1066 -23.77 4.20 -11.70
C ASP A 1066 -25.02 3.70 -12.45
N SER A 1067 -26.17 4.30 -12.11
CA SER A 1067 -27.47 3.85 -12.60
C SER A 1067 -27.54 3.93 -14.13
N ARG A 1068 -27.10 5.06 -14.70
CA ARG A 1068 -27.15 5.33 -16.15
C ARG A 1068 -26.21 4.44 -16.96
N LEU A 1069 -25.03 4.10 -16.44
CA LEU A 1069 -24.12 3.13 -17.08
C LEU A 1069 -24.78 1.74 -17.16
N ILE A 1070 -25.48 1.33 -16.10
CA ILE A 1070 -26.20 0.05 -16.08
C ILE A 1070 -27.37 0.09 -17.08
N SER A 1071 -28.22 1.12 -17.04
CA SER A 1071 -29.36 1.28 -17.96
C SER A 1071 -28.92 1.24 -19.43
N ARG A 1072 -27.83 1.95 -19.79
CA ARG A 1072 -27.23 1.91 -21.14
C ARG A 1072 -26.75 0.52 -21.54
N VAL A 1073 -26.00 -0.16 -20.68
CA VAL A 1073 -25.42 -1.48 -21.01
C VAL A 1073 -26.47 -2.59 -21.02
N CYS A 1074 -27.60 -2.39 -20.33
CA CYS A 1074 -28.70 -3.35 -20.16
C CYS A 1074 -30.00 -2.95 -20.89
N GLU A 1075 -29.93 -2.03 -21.86
CA GLU A 1075 -31.10 -1.53 -22.61
C GLU A 1075 -31.79 -2.62 -23.46
N ASN A 1076 -31.05 -3.66 -23.84
CA ASN A 1076 -31.57 -4.77 -24.67
C ASN A 1076 -32.07 -5.94 -23.80
N GLU A 1077 -33.37 -5.94 -23.48
CA GLU A 1077 -34.03 -6.97 -22.64
C GLU A 1077 -33.73 -8.42 -23.07
N GLU A 1078 -33.67 -8.71 -24.38
CA GLU A 1078 -33.39 -10.07 -24.90
C GLU A 1078 -31.99 -10.61 -24.57
N ARG A 1079 -31.05 -9.76 -24.12
CA ARG A 1079 -29.64 -10.11 -23.87
C ARG A 1079 -29.15 -9.71 -22.49
N SER A 1080 -29.99 -9.07 -21.69
CA SER A 1080 -29.60 -8.41 -20.46
C SER A 1080 -30.18 -9.12 -19.24
N GLU A 1081 -29.32 -9.45 -18.29
CA GLU A 1081 -29.68 -10.08 -17.02
C GLU A 1081 -29.19 -9.22 -15.85
N ILE A 1082 -30.01 -9.11 -14.82
CA ILE A 1082 -29.65 -8.45 -13.56
C ILE A 1082 -29.50 -9.54 -12.51
N TRP A 1083 -28.30 -9.68 -11.93
CA TRP A 1083 -28.04 -10.64 -10.87
C TRP A 1083 -27.96 -9.92 -9.53
N VAL A 1084 -28.95 -10.16 -8.68
CA VAL A 1084 -29.00 -9.67 -7.30
C VAL A 1084 -28.18 -10.61 -6.43
N VAL A 1085 -27.16 -10.09 -5.74
CA VAL A 1085 -26.29 -10.85 -4.83
C VAL A 1085 -26.61 -10.47 -3.40
N GLU A 1086 -27.43 -11.28 -2.74
CA GLU A 1086 -27.92 -11.05 -1.37
C GLU A 1086 -28.01 -12.34 -0.57
N ASN A 1087 -27.86 -12.23 0.75
CA ASN A 1087 -28.02 -13.33 1.72
C ASN A 1087 -27.22 -14.63 1.42
N GLY A 1088 -26.14 -14.52 0.63
CA GLY A 1088 -25.32 -15.66 0.22
C GLY A 1088 -25.80 -16.39 -1.03
N THR A 1089 -26.80 -15.87 -1.75
CA THR A 1089 -27.28 -16.40 -3.03
C THR A 1089 -27.11 -15.39 -4.16
N VAL A 1090 -27.18 -15.90 -5.40
CA VAL A 1090 -27.16 -15.08 -6.62
C VAL A 1090 -28.45 -15.41 -7.36
N THR A 1091 -29.34 -14.43 -7.52
CA THR A 1091 -30.67 -14.62 -8.11
C THR A 1091 -30.85 -13.67 -9.30
N PRO A 1092 -31.29 -14.16 -10.48
CA PRO A 1092 -31.67 -13.27 -11.58
C PRO A 1092 -32.97 -12.53 -11.23
N TYR A 1093 -32.98 -11.21 -11.42
CA TYR A 1093 -34.18 -10.39 -11.32
C TYR A 1093 -34.99 -10.52 -12.62
N PRO A 1094 -36.33 -10.69 -12.56
CA PRO A 1094 -37.15 -11.00 -13.74
C PRO A 1094 -37.57 -9.77 -14.57
N GLY A 1095 -37.18 -8.56 -14.16
CA GLY A 1095 -37.54 -7.30 -14.82
C GLY A 1095 -36.33 -6.47 -15.28
N THR A 1096 -36.60 -5.26 -15.73
CA THR A 1096 -35.59 -4.29 -16.18
C THR A 1096 -34.88 -3.60 -15.02
N PHE A 1097 -33.79 -2.86 -15.32
CA PHE A 1097 -33.04 -2.14 -14.31
C PHE A 1097 -33.79 -0.93 -13.75
N GLU A 1098 -34.61 -0.26 -14.57
CA GLU A 1098 -35.44 0.85 -14.06
C GLU A 1098 -36.56 0.34 -13.15
N GLU A 1099 -37.18 -0.81 -13.42
CA GLU A 1099 -38.15 -1.44 -12.51
C GLU A 1099 -37.51 -1.78 -11.15
N TYR A 1100 -36.33 -2.38 -11.15
CA TYR A 1100 -35.57 -2.66 -9.93
C TYR A 1100 -35.19 -1.38 -9.16
N LYS A 1101 -34.85 -0.31 -9.87
CA LYS A 1101 -34.52 1.00 -9.28
C LYS A 1101 -35.76 1.71 -8.71
N GLU A 1102 -36.90 1.66 -9.39
CA GLU A 1102 -38.17 2.20 -8.89
C GLU A 1102 -38.64 1.45 -7.63
N GLU A 1103 -38.51 0.12 -7.62
CA GLU A 1103 -38.82 -0.72 -6.46
C GLU A 1103 -37.97 -0.31 -5.24
N LEU A 1104 -36.64 -0.23 -5.39
CA LEU A 1104 -35.74 0.26 -4.34
C LEU A 1104 -36.04 1.71 -3.92
N GLN A 1105 -36.34 2.61 -4.85
CA GLN A 1105 -36.65 4.01 -4.53
C GLN A 1105 -37.95 4.14 -3.72
N ARG A 1106 -38.95 3.28 -3.95
CA ARG A 1106 -40.19 3.25 -3.17
C ARG A 1106 -39.90 2.79 -1.74
N GLU A 1107 -39.20 1.66 -1.57
CA GLU A 1107 -38.79 1.16 -0.24
C GLU A 1107 -38.00 2.21 0.54
N ILE A 1108 -37.04 2.87 -0.11
CA ILE A 1108 -36.22 3.93 0.50
C ILE A 1108 -37.06 5.14 0.91
N LYS A 1109 -38.07 5.52 0.13
CA LYS A 1109 -38.97 6.64 0.50
C LYS A 1109 -39.80 6.31 1.72
N GLU A 1110 -40.36 5.10 1.78
CA GLU A 1110 -41.07 4.59 2.95
C GLU A 1110 -40.14 4.57 4.19
N GLU A 1111 -38.91 4.05 4.08
CA GLU A 1111 -37.90 4.07 5.17
C GLU A 1111 -37.46 5.47 5.61
N VAL A 1112 -37.48 6.47 4.74
CA VAL A 1112 -37.09 7.86 5.09
C VAL A 1112 -38.29 8.63 5.68
N ASP A 1113 -39.52 8.29 5.30
CA ASP A 1113 -40.76 8.89 5.81
C ASP A 1113 -41.15 8.40 7.22
N ASP A 1114 -40.89 7.13 7.56
CA ASP A 1114 -41.11 6.51 8.89
C ASP A 1114 -40.10 6.93 9.98
#